data_AF-A0A4R4XEH3-F1
#
_entry.id   AF-A0A4R4XEH3-F1
#
_cell.length_a   1.000
_cell.length_b   1.000
_cell.length_c   1.000
_cell.angle_alpha   90.00
_cell.angle_beta   90.00
_cell.angle_gamma   90.00
#
_symmetry.space_group_name_H-M   'P 1'
#
loop_
_entity.id
_entity.type
_entity.pdbx_description
1 polymer ?
#
loop_
_entity_poly.entity_id
_entity_poly.type
_entity_poly.pdbx_seq_one_letter_code
_entity_poly.pdbx_strand_id
1 'polypeptide(L)'
;MPEVHDPLTDPAPAHDLRAVLRIRAFRRLWIAFGLSSLGDWIGLLALTAMAKSLAGDDYQAANFAIGGVLFLRVLPALVMGPVAGWVADRLDRRWTMILGDLIRAAFFVSIPIVGTLTWVLVATVLIEIVSLVWGPAKDASVPNLVPRHRLEAANQLSLITTYGTALPAAVIFTAITLVSRWAGDFAIDLAVYVNAATFVVSALAIVSVAEIGRAVHDHEEHPTLWRTMVEGWSYVTSTPLVRGLVVGISGAFAAGAVVIGLGRTYVEDLKAGDPGYGVLFGAVFGGLALGMGFAPRLFSGLSRRRLFAAGLVGSGICLAALALIQQIEIATMIAILLGFCAGASWVCGYTLLGLEVPDAVRGRTFAFVQSAVRTVLAVTLAIAPFAAGAIGRNTWTIGGRSVSYNGAATTMLIAAVLAGVIGVIAWRQMDDRPGVPFWRDVRRSFGKTPGVYPTTGLFIAMEGGDGAGKSTQSALLVEWLKEQGQQVLLTREPGATELGKTLRGIVLDPATGDISHRAEALLYAADKAEHVDSVIKPALKAGAVVITDRYVDSALAYQGSGRDLDLSDVERVNRWATDDLRPNLTILLDLPPKSGLDRFAGRDRIEAQSHDFHVRVRNAFLELAAAEPQHYLILDATQDREELAAQIRARLQPMLPKVN
;
A
#
# COMPACT_ATOMS: atom_id res chain seq x y z
N MET A 1 -18.43 16.56 -36.15
CA MET A 1 -19.16 16.14 -34.93
C MET A 1 -18.15 15.43 -34.06
N PRO A 2 -17.95 15.80 -32.78
CA PRO A 2 -17.10 15.00 -31.91
C PRO A 2 -17.82 13.67 -31.66
N GLU A 3 -17.09 12.56 -31.86
CA GLU A 3 -17.58 11.21 -31.57
C GLU A 3 -18.16 11.16 -30.15
N VAL A 4 -19.42 10.74 -30.05
CA VAL A 4 -20.04 10.44 -28.76
C VAL A 4 -19.36 9.18 -28.25
N HIS A 5 -18.33 9.38 -27.42
CA HIS A 5 -17.62 8.31 -26.75
C HIS A 5 -18.63 7.58 -25.85
N ASP A 6 -19.06 6.39 -26.25
CA ASP A 6 -19.94 5.55 -25.43
C ASP A 6 -19.08 4.89 -24.33
N PRO A 7 -19.23 5.29 -23.06
CA PRO A 7 -18.44 4.73 -21.96
C PRO A 7 -18.75 3.24 -21.72
N LEU A 8 -19.84 2.70 -22.30
CA LEU A 8 -20.22 1.29 -22.20
C LEU A 8 -19.40 0.37 -23.12
N THR A 9 -18.72 0.92 -24.13
CA THR A 9 -17.88 0.18 -25.10
C THR A 9 -16.37 0.47 -24.97
N ASP A 10 -15.99 1.26 -23.95
CA ASP A 10 -14.59 1.67 -23.71
C ASP A 10 -13.69 0.45 -23.36
N PRO A 11 -12.58 0.19 -24.09
CA PRO A 11 -11.69 -0.96 -23.91
C PRO A 11 -10.82 -0.90 -22.64
N ALA A 12 -11.05 0.08 -21.75
CA ALA A 12 -10.35 0.19 -20.49
C ALA A 12 -10.41 -1.10 -19.64
N PRO A 13 -9.34 -1.46 -18.92
CA PRO A 13 -9.27 -2.67 -18.09
C PRO A 13 -10.43 -2.75 -17.08
N ALA A 14 -10.90 -3.96 -16.79
CA ALA A 14 -12.00 -4.23 -15.84
C ALA A 14 -11.81 -3.62 -14.43
N HIS A 15 -10.57 -3.33 -14.05
CA HIS A 15 -10.19 -2.75 -12.75
C HIS A 15 -9.99 -1.22 -12.76
N ASP A 16 -10.26 -0.52 -13.87
CA ASP A 16 -10.07 0.94 -13.92
C ASP A 16 -11.19 1.70 -13.20
N LEU A 17 -10.87 2.21 -12.01
CA LEU A 17 -11.76 3.04 -11.19
C LEU A 17 -12.21 4.32 -11.92
N ARG A 18 -11.36 4.90 -12.78
CA ARG A 18 -11.69 6.13 -13.51
C ARG A 18 -12.74 5.86 -14.58
N ALA A 19 -12.68 4.70 -15.22
CA ALA A 19 -13.67 4.28 -16.21
C ALA A 19 -15.08 4.16 -15.60
N VAL A 20 -15.19 3.69 -14.36
CA VAL A 20 -16.49 3.62 -13.66
C VAL A 20 -17.03 5.02 -13.34
N LEU A 21 -16.18 5.95 -12.90
CA LEU A 21 -16.57 7.34 -12.60
C LEU A 21 -16.98 8.17 -13.83
N ARG A 22 -16.65 7.72 -15.05
CA ARG A 22 -17.15 8.35 -16.29
C ARG A 22 -18.65 8.13 -16.50
N ILE A 23 -19.20 7.05 -15.96
CA ILE A 23 -20.62 6.74 -16.04
C ILE A 23 -21.39 7.76 -15.19
N ARG A 24 -22.15 8.64 -15.84
CA ARG A 24 -22.82 9.78 -15.18
C ARG A 24 -23.78 9.34 -14.07
N ALA A 25 -24.60 8.32 -14.33
CA ALA A 25 -25.57 7.80 -13.38
C ALA A 25 -24.90 7.23 -12.13
N PHE A 26 -23.90 6.38 -12.33
CA PHE A 26 -23.10 5.83 -11.23
C PHE A 26 -22.37 6.93 -10.46
N ARG A 27 -21.74 7.90 -11.13
CA ARG A 27 -21.06 9.02 -10.48
C ARG A 27 -22.00 9.83 -9.58
N ARG A 28 -23.24 10.09 -10.00
CA ARG A 28 -24.23 10.80 -9.19
C ARG A 28 -24.64 9.98 -7.97
N LEU A 29 -24.92 8.68 -8.15
CA LEU A 29 -25.21 7.77 -7.04
C LEU A 29 -24.01 7.70 -6.07
N TRP A 30 -22.79 7.66 -6.60
CA TRP A 30 -21.55 7.64 -5.83
C TRP A 30 -21.35 8.93 -5.02
N ILE A 31 -21.67 10.10 -5.57
CA ILE A 31 -21.65 11.37 -4.83
C ILE A 31 -22.67 11.34 -3.68
N ALA A 32 -23.91 10.90 -3.94
CA ALA A 32 -24.93 10.77 -2.91
C ALA A 32 -24.48 9.83 -1.78
N PHE A 33 -23.96 8.65 -2.15
CA PHE A 33 -23.40 7.70 -1.19
C PHE A 33 -22.22 8.29 -0.41
N GLY A 34 -21.32 9.01 -1.07
CA GLY A 34 -20.21 9.70 -0.42
C GLY A 34 -20.68 10.74 0.59
N LEU A 35 -21.75 11.47 0.31
CA LEU A 35 -22.35 12.44 1.25
C LEU A 35 -23.06 11.75 2.42
N SER A 36 -23.84 10.69 2.17
CA SER A 36 -24.49 9.91 3.22
C SER A 36 -23.45 9.25 4.14
N SER A 37 -22.40 8.65 3.57
CA SER A 37 -21.25 8.07 4.29
C SER A 37 -20.46 9.14 5.07
N LEU A 38 -20.26 10.33 4.50
CA LEU A 38 -19.67 11.46 5.22
C LEU A 38 -20.52 11.82 6.45
N GLY A 39 -21.84 11.86 6.28
CA GLY A 39 -22.78 12.09 7.38
C GLY A 39 -22.73 11.01 8.46
N ASP A 40 -22.58 9.74 8.08
CA ASP A 40 -22.43 8.65 9.07
C ASP A 40 -21.26 8.86 10.03
N TRP A 41 -20.13 9.35 9.50
CA TRP A 41 -18.93 9.65 10.26
C TRP A 41 -19.03 10.94 11.07
N ILE A 42 -19.58 12.03 10.51
CA ILE A 42 -19.81 13.27 11.27
C ILE A 42 -20.79 12.98 12.40
N GLY A 43 -21.87 12.24 12.12
CA GLY A 43 -22.85 11.80 13.11
C GLY A 43 -22.23 10.94 14.21
N LEU A 44 -21.24 10.08 13.90
CA LEU A 44 -20.50 9.35 14.92
C LEU A 44 -19.81 10.29 15.91
N LEU A 45 -19.04 11.24 15.39
CA LEU A 45 -18.28 12.19 16.20
C LEU A 45 -19.22 13.09 17.00
N ALA A 46 -20.24 13.65 16.35
CA ALA A 46 -21.20 14.58 16.96
C ALA A 46 -22.08 13.91 18.03
N LEU A 47 -22.64 12.72 17.76
CA LEU A 47 -23.51 12.04 18.73
C LEU A 47 -22.74 11.56 19.96
N THR A 48 -21.50 11.08 19.81
CA THR A 48 -20.68 10.68 20.96
C THR A 48 -20.22 11.89 21.79
N ALA A 49 -19.86 13.00 21.15
CA ALA A 49 -19.55 14.26 21.85
C ALA A 49 -20.77 14.82 22.59
N MET A 50 -21.95 14.81 21.96
CA MET A 50 -23.20 15.24 22.57
C MET A 50 -23.66 14.32 23.71
N ALA A 51 -23.53 13.01 23.54
CA ALA A 51 -23.84 12.05 24.60
C ALA A 51 -22.97 12.27 25.84
N LYS A 52 -21.67 12.57 25.65
CA LYS A 52 -20.79 12.99 26.75
C LYS A 52 -21.26 14.29 27.39
N SER A 53 -21.56 15.30 26.58
CA SER A 53 -22.02 16.62 27.07
C SER A 53 -23.27 16.49 27.95
N LEU A 54 -24.25 15.69 27.51
CA LEU A 54 -25.51 15.48 28.22
C LEU A 54 -25.40 14.54 29.44
N ALA A 55 -24.37 13.70 29.50
CA ALA A 55 -24.11 12.83 30.65
C ALA A 55 -23.44 13.56 31.82
N GLY A 56 -22.90 14.75 31.59
CA GLY A 56 -22.19 15.56 32.59
C GLY A 56 -20.75 15.10 32.86
N ASP A 57 -20.22 15.49 34.01
CA ASP A 57 -18.80 15.29 34.36
C ASP A 57 -18.49 13.92 34.98
N ASP A 58 -19.51 13.11 35.28
CA ASP A 58 -19.30 11.78 35.81
C ASP A 58 -18.66 10.86 34.76
N TYR A 59 -17.49 10.31 35.11
CA TYR A 59 -16.70 9.51 34.17
C TYR A 59 -17.43 8.24 33.73
N GLN A 60 -18.17 7.58 34.63
CA GLN A 60 -18.88 6.35 34.30
C GLN A 60 -20.09 6.65 33.41
N ALA A 61 -20.89 7.65 33.78
CA ALA A 61 -22.04 8.10 33.01
C ALA A 61 -21.64 8.54 31.60
N ALA A 62 -20.56 9.31 31.45
CA ALA A 62 -20.05 9.73 30.15
C ALA A 62 -19.66 8.53 29.27
N ASN A 63 -18.92 7.57 29.82
CA ASN A 63 -18.51 6.38 29.06
C ASN A 63 -19.70 5.47 28.71
N PHE A 64 -20.68 5.33 29.60
CA PHE A 64 -21.90 4.56 29.32
C PHE A 64 -22.82 5.27 28.32
N ALA A 65 -22.87 6.61 28.31
CA ALA A 65 -23.60 7.37 27.31
C ALA A 65 -22.96 7.22 25.91
N ILE A 66 -21.63 7.38 25.82
CA ILE A 66 -20.87 7.15 24.58
C ILE A 66 -21.04 5.70 24.10
N GLY A 67 -20.83 4.73 25.01
CA GLY A 67 -21.01 3.31 24.73
C GLY A 67 -22.44 2.97 24.30
N GLY A 68 -23.44 3.61 24.92
CA GLY A 68 -24.85 3.49 24.56
C GLY A 68 -25.12 3.92 23.13
N VAL A 69 -24.62 5.09 22.71
CA VAL A 69 -24.72 5.53 21.31
C VAL A 69 -24.07 4.50 20.38
N LEU A 70 -22.82 4.12 20.65
CA LEU A 70 -22.08 3.20 19.77
C LEU A 70 -22.71 1.80 19.70
N PHE A 71 -23.20 1.27 20.81
CA PHE A 71 -23.90 -0.01 20.88
C PHE A 71 -25.25 0.03 20.14
N LEU A 72 -26.05 1.07 20.38
CA LEU A 72 -27.34 1.24 19.71
C LEU A 72 -27.19 1.49 18.21
N ARG A 73 -26.02 1.93 17.74
CA ARG A 73 -25.75 2.00 16.30
C ARG A 73 -25.62 0.63 15.64
N VAL A 74 -25.16 -0.37 16.38
CA VAL A 74 -24.87 -1.70 15.86
C VAL A 74 -26.06 -2.64 16.08
N LEU A 75 -26.80 -2.44 17.16
CA LEU A 75 -27.87 -3.33 17.61
C LEU A 75 -28.95 -3.60 16.54
N PRO A 76 -29.49 -2.60 15.81
CA PRO A 76 -30.49 -2.85 14.79
C PRO A 76 -30.00 -3.81 13.71
N ALA A 77 -28.74 -3.68 13.26
CA ALA A 77 -28.18 -4.55 12.22
C ALA A 77 -28.09 -6.01 12.68
N LEU A 78 -27.75 -6.22 13.96
CA LEU A 78 -27.65 -7.56 14.55
C LEU A 78 -29.02 -8.25 14.67
N VAL A 79 -30.07 -7.49 14.99
CA VAL A 79 -31.41 -8.04 15.27
C VAL A 79 -32.28 -8.09 14.01
N MET A 80 -32.22 -7.07 13.16
CA MET A 80 -33.17 -6.84 12.06
C MET A 80 -32.54 -6.92 10.66
N GLY A 81 -31.25 -7.24 10.54
CA GLY A 81 -30.54 -7.31 9.25
C GLY A 81 -31.27 -8.11 8.16
N PRO A 82 -31.70 -9.37 8.41
CA PRO A 82 -32.44 -10.16 7.41
C PRO A 82 -33.79 -9.54 7.02
N VAL A 83 -34.49 -8.91 7.96
CA VAL A 83 -35.78 -8.27 7.72
C VAL A 83 -35.60 -7.01 6.86
N ALA A 84 -34.54 -6.24 7.11
CA ALA A 84 -34.27 -5.02 6.36
C ALA A 84 -34.04 -5.26 4.86
N GLY A 85 -33.31 -6.33 4.50
CA GLY A 85 -33.15 -6.74 3.09
C GLY A 85 -34.48 -7.13 2.45
N TRP A 86 -35.28 -7.94 3.15
CA TRP A 86 -36.62 -8.34 2.69
C TRP A 86 -37.58 -7.15 2.49
N VAL A 87 -37.48 -6.12 3.33
CA VAL A 87 -38.24 -4.87 3.18
C VAL A 87 -37.71 -4.07 1.98
N ALA A 88 -36.39 -3.89 1.87
CA ALA A 88 -35.77 -3.11 0.80
C ALA A 88 -36.10 -3.65 -0.61
N ASP A 89 -36.24 -4.97 -0.75
CA ASP A 89 -36.56 -5.61 -2.03
C ASP A 89 -37.99 -5.29 -2.53
N ARG A 90 -38.92 -4.94 -1.65
CA ARG A 90 -40.32 -4.61 -2.00
C ARG A 90 -40.56 -3.13 -2.26
N LEU A 91 -39.65 -2.28 -1.81
CA LEU A 91 -39.80 -0.84 -1.91
C LEU A 91 -39.16 -0.31 -3.20
N ASP A 92 -39.67 0.80 -3.70
CA ASP A 92 -39.00 1.53 -4.76
C ASP A 92 -37.64 2.02 -4.24
N ARG A 93 -36.56 1.58 -4.89
CA ARG A 93 -35.19 1.83 -4.43
C ARG A 93 -34.86 3.32 -4.36
N ARG A 94 -35.34 4.10 -5.34
CA ARG A 94 -35.09 5.54 -5.42
C ARG A 94 -35.78 6.26 -4.28
N TRP A 95 -37.07 5.99 -4.06
CA TRP A 95 -37.82 6.59 -2.97
C TRP A 95 -37.35 6.13 -1.59
N THR A 96 -36.93 4.87 -1.46
CA THR A 96 -36.34 4.33 -0.24
C THR A 96 -35.10 5.12 0.17
N MET A 97 -34.20 5.40 -0.78
CA MET A 97 -32.99 6.17 -0.48
C MET A 97 -33.29 7.64 -0.18
N ILE A 98 -34.18 8.30 -0.97
CA ILE A 98 -34.55 9.71 -0.75
C ILE A 98 -35.25 9.90 0.60
N LEU A 99 -36.32 9.14 0.85
CA LEU A 99 -37.07 9.24 2.10
C LEU A 99 -36.21 8.81 3.28
N GLY A 100 -35.36 7.80 3.10
CA GLY A 100 -34.42 7.36 4.12
C GLY A 100 -33.52 8.49 4.59
N ASP A 101 -32.85 9.18 3.68
CA ASP A 101 -31.98 10.31 4.03
C ASP A 101 -32.76 11.49 4.64
N LEU A 102 -33.96 11.80 4.15
CA LEU A 102 -34.79 12.88 4.72
C LEU A 102 -35.28 12.55 6.14
N ILE A 103 -35.68 11.30 6.40
CA ILE A 103 -36.09 10.85 7.74
C ILE A 103 -34.90 10.91 8.69
N ARG A 104 -33.72 10.45 8.25
CA ARG A 104 -32.49 10.53 9.04
C ARG A 104 -32.13 11.98 9.36
N ALA A 105 -32.20 12.88 8.38
CA ALA A 105 -32.00 14.32 8.58
C ALA A 105 -32.98 14.89 9.63
N ALA A 106 -34.26 14.55 9.56
CA ALA A 106 -35.26 14.99 10.51
C ALA A 106 -34.95 14.50 11.94
N PHE A 107 -34.54 13.25 12.11
CA PHE A 107 -34.09 12.75 13.41
C PHE A 107 -32.84 13.49 13.90
N PHE A 108 -31.83 13.71 13.07
CA PHE A 108 -30.65 14.48 13.48
C PHE A 108 -31.02 15.92 13.91
N VAL A 109 -31.89 16.61 13.18
CA VAL A 109 -32.39 17.95 13.55
C VAL A 109 -33.13 17.92 14.89
N SER A 110 -33.89 16.86 15.17
CA SER A 110 -34.63 16.75 16.42
C SER A 110 -33.73 16.58 17.66
N ILE A 111 -32.50 16.10 17.50
CA ILE A 111 -31.66 15.74 18.64
C ILE A 111 -31.26 16.98 19.46
N PRO A 112 -30.67 18.04 18.88
CA PRO A 112 -30.37 19.26 19.62
C PRO A 112 -31.62 19.98 20.13
N ILE A 113 -32.75 19.89 19.41
CA ILE A 113 -34.00 20.55 19.80
C ILE A 113 -34.56 19.94 21.10
N VAL A 114 -34.55 18.61 21.22
CA VAL A 114 -35.02 17.93 22.43
C VAL A 114 -33.98 17.99 23.54
N GLY A 115 -32.69 17.90 23.21
CA GLY A 115 -31.58 18.14 24.14
C GLY A 115 -31.50 17.16 25.32
N THR A 116 -32.01 15.92 25.18
CA THR A 116 -31.94 14.89 26.24
C THR A 116 -31.17 13.66 25.80
N LEU A 117 -30.41 13.07 26.74
CA LEU A 117 -29.63 11.86 26.47
C LEU A 117 -30.52 10.70 26.00
N THR A 118 -31.70 10.53 26.62
CA THR A 118 -32.67 9.50 26.22
C THR A 118 -33.08 9.66 24.76
N TRP A 119 -33.33 10.90 24.31
CA TRP A 119 -33.69 11.15 22.92
C TRP A 119 -32.51 10.93 21.95
N VAL A 120 -31.28 11.28 22.33
CA VAL A 120 -30.08 10.93 21.54
C VAL A 120 -30.04 9.42 21.28
N LEU A 121 -30.27 8.60 22.32
CA LEU A 121 -30.26 7.14 22.21
C LEU A 121 -31.41 6.61 21.34
N VAL A 122 -32.64 7.13 21.54
CA VAL A 122 -33.81 6.73 20.74
C VAL A 122 -33.63 7.13 19.27
N ALA A 123 -33.25 8.38 19.01
CA ALA A 123 -33.02 8.88 17.66
C ALA A 123 -31.89 8.11 16.95
N THR A 124 -30.84 7.71 17.67
CA THR A 124 -29.77 6.85 17.14
C THR A 124 -30.32 5.53 16.62
N VAL A 125 -31.16 4.85 17.40
CA VAL A 125 -31.80 3.59 16.96
C VAL A 125 -32.68 3.83 15.73
N LEU A 126 -33.50 4.89 15.73
CA LEU A 126 -34.39 5.20 14.62
C LEU A 126 -33.61 5.53 13.34
N ILE A 127 -32.52 6.29 13.45
CA ILE A 127 -31.61 6.59 12.34
C ILE A 127 -31.05 5.29 11.76
N GLU A 128 -30.55 4.38 12.59
CA GLU A 128 -29.95 3.14 12.09
C GLU A 128 -30.98 2.17 11.51
N ILE A 129 -32.21 2.13 12.04
CA ILE A 129 -33.30 1.36 11.41
C ILE A 129 -33.55 1.82 9.98
N VAL A 130 -33.51 3.13 9.75
CA VAL A 130 -33.65 3.70 8.40
C VAL A 130 -32.42 3.40 7.55
N SER A 131 -31.20 3.51 8.11
CA SER A 131 -29.95 3.13 7.43
C SER A 131 -29.94 1.68 6.94
N LEU A 132 -30.55 0.76 7.70
CA LEU A 132 -30.59 -0.67 7.36
C LEU A 132 -31.33 -0.97 6.06
N VAL A 133 -32.34 -0.17 5.71
CA VAL A 133 -33.10 -0.32 4.46
C VAL A 133 -32.42 0.44 3.31
N TRP A 134 -31.69 1.53 3.63
CA TRP A 134 -30.97 2.35 2.67
C TRP A 134 -29.82 1.59 1.98
N GLY A 135 -29.02 0.84 2.75
CA GLY A 135 -27.86 0.09 2.24
C GLY A 135 -28.20 -0.92 1.12
N PRO A 136 -29.14 -1.87 1.36
CA PRO A 136 -29.58 -2.81 0.34
C PRO A 136 -30.18 -2.13 -0.89
N ALA A 137 -30.93 -1.03 -0.72
CA ALA A 137 -31.48 -0.27 -1.85
C ALA A 137 -30.37 0.32 -2.74
N LYS A 138 -29.29 0.83 -2.14
CA LYS A 138 -28.09 1.27 -2.86
C LYS A 138 -27.40 0.10 -3.57
N ASP A 139 -27.12 -0.98 -2.85
CA ASP A 139 -26.39 -2.14 -3.40
C ASP A 139 -27.12 -2.76 -4.59
N ALA A 140 -28.45 -2.88 -4.50
CA ALA A 140 -29.28 -3.37 -5.59
C ALA A 140 -29.33 -2.42 -6.81
N SER A 141 -28.97 -1.14 -6.64
CA SER A 141 -28.97 -0.14 -7.71
C SER A 141 -27.67 -0.15 -8.53
N VAL A 142 -26.54 -0.55 -7.93
CA VAL A 142 -25.22 -0.52 -8.61
C VAL A 142 -25.17 -1.41 -9.87
N PRO A 143 -25.67 -2.66 -9.87
CA PRO A 143 -25.65 -3.52 -11.06
C PRO A 143 -26.44 -2.97 -12.26
N ASN A 144 -27.44 -2.13 -12.01
CA ASN A 144 -28.25 -1.51 -13.06
C ASN A 144 -27.56 -0.30 -13.70
N LEU A 145 -26.55 0.26 -13.04
CA LEU A 145 -25.86 1.48 -13.50
C LEU A 145 -24.50 1.21 -14.13
N VAL A 146 -23.91 0.04 -13.88
CA VAL A 146 -22.54 -0.30 -14.30
C VAL A 146 -22.54 -1.63 -15.05
N PRO A 147 -21.85 -1.74 -16.21
CA PRO A 147 -21.70 -3.02 -16.92
C PRO A 147 -21.14 -4.14 -16.03
N ARG A 148 -21.59 -5.39 -16.24
CA ARG A 148 -21.17 -6.56 -15.43
C ARG A 148 -19.65 -6.70 -15.28
N HIS A 149 -18.89 -6.43 -16.34
CA HIS A 149 -17.42 -6.50 -16.34
C HIS A 149 -16.72 -5.39 -15.53
N ARG A 150 -17.45 -4.37 -15.04
CA ARG A 150 -16.94 -3.27 -14.20
C ARG A 150 -17.53 -3.25 -12.79
N LEU A 151 -18.36 -4.24 -12.43
CA LEU A 151 -18.98 -4.30 -11.10
C LEU A 151 -17.96 -4.42 -9.98
N GLU A 152 -16.86 -5.13 -10.21
CA GLU A 152 -15.79 -5.24 -9.22
C GLU A 152 -15.17 -3.88 -8.91
N ALA A 153 -14.82 -3.09 -9.94
CA ALA A 153 -14.29 -1.74 -9.77
C ALA A 153 -15.30 -0.80 -9.07
N ALA A 154 -16.59 -0.92 -9.38
CA ALA A 154 -17.65 -0.17 -8.70
C ALA A 154 -17.78 -0.52 -7.20
N ASN A 155 -17.67 -1.81 -6.87
CA ASN A 155 -17.69 -2.29 -5.48
C ASN A 155 -16.43 -1.87 -4.71
N GLN A 156 -15.26 -1.94 -5.33
CA GLN A 156 -14.01 -1.43 -4.75
C GLN A 156 -14.10 0.07 -4.46
N LEU A 157 -14.65 0.87 -5.38
CA LEU A 157 -14.86 2.29 -5.15
C LEU A 157 -15.83 2.56 -4.01
N SER A 158 -16.89 1.75 -3.88
CA SER A 158 -17.84 1.86 -2.75
C SER A 158 -17.15 1.62 -1.41
N LEU A 159 -16.24 0.64 -1.31
CA LEU A 159 -15.45 0.39 -0.10
C LEU A 159 -14.51 1.55 0.21
N ILE A 160 -13.82 2.08 -0.81
CA ILE A 160 -12.95 3.26 -0.66
C ILE A 160 -13.75 4.45 -0.13
N THR A 161 -14.96 4.67 -0.63
CA THR A 161 -15.82 5.76 -0.18
C THR A 161 -16.33 5.55 1.24
N THR A 162 -16.73 4.34 1.60
CA THR A 162 -17.24 4.01 2.96
C THR A 162 -16.26 4.45 4.05
N TYR A 163 -14.98 4.15 3.87
CA TYR A 163 -13.95 4.46 4.87
C TYR A 163 -13.20 5.76 4.58
N GLY A 164 -13.05 6.14 3.31
CA GLY A 164 -12.33 7.33 2.88
C GLY A 164 -13.01 8.63 3.30
N THR A 165 -14.34 8.65 3.46
CA THR A 165 -15.09 9.81 3.94
C THR A 165 -14.84 10.13 5.42
N ALA A 166 -14.27 9.20 6.19
CA ALA A 166 -13.93 9.41 7.60
C ALA A 166 -12.92 10.57 7.79
N LEU A 167 -11.96 10.72 6.87
CA LEU A 167 -10.96 11.79 6.91
C LEU A 167 -11.57 13.19 6.74
N PRO A 168 -12.33 13.46 5.66
CA PRO A 168 -13.07 14.72 5.55
C PRO A 168 -14.04 14.96 6.71
N ALA A 169 -14.71 13.92 7.22
CA ALA A 169 -15.60 14.05 8.39
C ALA A 169 -14.84 14.55 9.62
N ALA A 170 -13.66 13.99 9.89
CA ALA A 170 -12.79 14.42 10.98
C ALA A 170 -12.40 15.89 10.86
N VAL A 171 -12.02 16.32 9.66
CA VAL A 171 -11.63 17.71 9.37
C VAL A 171 -12.82 18.66 9.56
N ILE A 172 -13.98 18.31 9.01
CA ILE A 172 -15.21 19.11 9.14
C ILE A 172 -15.63 19.22 10.60
N PHE A 173 -15.66 18.10 11.32
CA PHE A 173 -16.00 18.08 12.75
C PHE A 173 -15.03 18.91 13.58
N THR A 174 -13.72 18.77 13.35
CA THR A 174 -12.69 19.57 14.01
C THR A 174 -12.88 21.05 13.72
N ALA A 175 -13.12 21.43 12.46
CA ALA A 175 -13.32 22.82 12.06
C ALA A 175 -14.54 23.43 12.75
N ILE A 176 -15.68 22.72 12.77
CA ILE A 176 -16.92 23.18 13.43
C ILE A 176 -16.69 23.34 14.93
N THR A 177 -16.12 22.32 15.57
CA THR A 177 -15.89 22.34 17.02
C THR A 177 -14.78 23.30 17.43
N LEU A 178 -13.89 23.74 16.53
CA LEU A 178 -12.93 24.81 16.82
C LEU A 178 -13.61 26.17 17.01
N VAL A 179 -14.75 26.39 16.32
CA VAL A 179 -15.59 27.59 16.45
C VAL A 179 -16.34 27.61 17.79
N SER A 180 -16.33 26.52 18.57
CA SER A 180 -16.86 26.47 19.95
C SER A 180 -16.28 27.52 20.89
N ARG A 181 -15.06 28.02 20.61
CA ARG A 181 -14.48 29.17 21.33
C ARG A 181 -15.37 30.41 21.32
N TRP A 182 -16.25 30.53 20.32
CA TRP A 182 -17.18 31.64 20.13
C TRP A 182 -18.64 31.22 20.33
N ALA A 183 -18.98 29.96 20.03
CA ALA A 183 -20.35 29.45 20.03
C ALA A 183 -20.75 28.67 21.29
N GLY A 184 -19.81 28.36 22.20
CA GLY A 184 -20.08 27.55 23.40
C GLY A 184 -20.68 26.18 23.06
N ASP A 185 -21.69 25.76 23.83
CA ASP A 185 -22.37 24.47 23.69
C ASP A 185 -23.03 24.28 22.31
N PHE A 186 -23.35 25.37 21.60
CA PHE A 186 -23.95 25.32 20.27
C PHE A 186 -23.03 24.71 19.20
N ALA A 187 -21.73 24.60 19.44
CA ALA A 187 -20.82 24.02 18.44
C ALA A 187 -21.06 22.52 18.20
N ILE A 188 -21.46 21.78 19.25
CA ILE A 188 -21.83 20.37 19.12
C ILE A 188 -23.15 20.26 18.34
N ASP A 189 -24.13 21.10 18.68
CA ASP A 189 -25.41 21.18 17.97
C ASP A 189 -25.22 21.51 16.49
N LEU A 190 -24.33 22.46 16.18
CA LEU A 190 -23.97 22.83 14.82
C LEU A 190 -23.36 21.64 14.06
N ALA A 191 -22.53 20.81 14.69
CA ALA A 191 -22.01 19.60 14.06
C ALA A 191 -23.14 18.61 13.72
N VAL A 192 -24.15 18.49 14.58
CA VAL A 192 -25.33 17.66 14.34
C VAL A 192 -26.21 18.23 13.22
N TYR A 193 -26.38 19.55 13.14
CA TYR A 193 -27.13 20.19 12.05
C TYR A 193 -26.40 20.11 10.71
N VAL A 194 -25.09 20.32 10.69
CA VAL A 194 -24.27 20.11 9.49
C VAL A 194 -24.37 18.65 9.04
N ASN A 195 -24.39 17.71 9.99
CA ASN A 195 -24.63 16.31 9.68
C ASN A 195 -25.99 16.09 9.00
N ALA A 196 -27.07 16.64 9.55
CA ALA A 196 -28.39 16.56 8.94
C ALA A 196 -28.43 17.13 7.51
N ALA A 197 -27.71 18.24 7.28
CA ALA A 197 -27.59 18.83 5.95
C ALA A 197 -26.91 17.88 4.95
N THR A 198 -25.92 17.07 5.35
CA THR A 198 -25.30 16.08 4.44
C THR A 198 -26.30 15.07 3.90
N PHE A 199 -27.26 14.61 4.73
CA PHE A 199 -28.33 13.72 4.30
C PHE A 199 -29.35 14.42 3.38
N VAL A 200 -29.70 15.68 3.64
CA VAL A 200 -30.56 16.45 2.72
C VAL A 200 -29.90 16.61 1.35
N VAL A 201 -28.61 16.94 1.31
CA VAL A 201 -27.86 17.08 0.06
C VAL A 201 -27.71 15.72 -0.64
N SER A 202 -27.53 14.63 0.10
CA SER A 202 -27.57 13.26 -0.44
C SER A 202 -28.92 12.97 -1.11
N ALA A 203 -30.04 13.24 -0.43
CA ALA A 203 -31.38 13.04 -0.98
C ALA A 203 -31.60 13.83 -2.29
N LEU A 204 -31.17 15.10 -2.32
CA LEU A 204 -31.21 15.94 -3.53
C LEU A 204 -30.33 15.38 -4.66
N ALA A 205 -29.16 14.84 -4.34
CA ALA A 205 -28.30 14.19 -5.31
C ALA A 205 -28.97 12.93 -5.91
N ILE A 206 -29.70 12.15 -5.10
CA ILE A 206 -30.43 10.95 -5.56
C ILE A 206 -31.61 11.32 -6.47
N VAL A 207 -32.31 12.45 -6.21
CA VAL A 207 -33.37 12.94 -7.08
C VAL A 207 -32.88 13.09 -8.53
N SER A 208 -31.60 13.43 -8.73
CA SER A 208 -31.00 13.60 -10.05
C SER A 208 -30.64 12.29 -10.79
N VAL A 209 -30.89 11.11 -10.18
CA VAL A 209 -30.62 9.79 -10.77
C VAL A 209 -31.93 9.12 -11.18
N ALA A 210 -32.37 9.40 -12.40
CA ALA A 210 -33.63 8.87 -12.93
C ALA A 210 -33.57 7.37 -13.27
N GLU A 211 -32.38 6.81 -13.50
CA GLU A 211 -32.20 5.42 -13.96
C GLU A 211 -32.41 4.36 -12.86
N ILE A 212 -32.70 4.73 -11.61
CA ILE A 212 -32.84 3.80 -10.47
C ILE A 212 -34.19 3.04 -10.46
N GLY A 213 -35.13 3.40 -11.33
CA GLY A 213 -36.50 2.88 -11.33
C GLY A 213 -36.78 1.79 -12.36
N ARG A 214 -36.44 0.53 -12.04
CA ARG A 214 -37.23 -0.68 -12.40
C ARG A 214 -36.56 -1.93 -11.84
N ALA A 215 -37.28 -2.65 -10.99
CA ALA A 215 -36.90 -4.00 -10.59
C ALA A 215 -37.02 -4.92 -11.81
N VAL A 216 -35.91 -5.32 -12.40
CA VAL A 216 -35.87 -6.50 -13.27
C VAL A 216 -35.64 -7.68 -12.35
N HIS A 217 -36.67 -8.52 -12.20
CA HIS A 217 -36.54 -9.82 -11.55
C HIS A 217 -35.74 -10.74 -12.47
N ASP A 218 -34.43 -10.79 -12.30
CA ASP A 218 -33.70 -12.01 -12.63
C ASP A 218 -33.79 -12.90 -11.39
N HIS A 219 -34.65 -13.92 -11.47
CA HIS A 219 -34.64 -15.06 -10.56
C HIS A 219 -33.39 -15.91 -10.85
N GLU A 220 -32.21 -15.39 -10.53
CA GLU A 220 -31.08 -16.25 -10.24
C GLU A 220 -31.21 -16.64 -8.76
N GLU A 221 -31.34 -17.94 -8.48
CA GLU A 221 -31.25 -18.48 -7.12
C GLU A 221 -29.85 -18.21 -6.59
N HIS A 222 -29.63 -17.02 -6.05
CA HIS A 222 -28.40 -16.72 -5.33
C HIS A 222 -28.38 -17.56 -4.04
N PRO A 223 -27.24 -18.21 -3.73
CA PRO A 223 -27.12 -18.99 -2.50
C PRO A 223 -27.49 -18.11 -1.29
N THR A 224 -28.24 -18.67 -0.35
CA THR A 224 -28.68 -17.94 0.85
C THR A 224 -27.48 -17.33 1.57
N LEU A 225 -27.62 -16.10 2.08
CA LEU A 225 -26.59 -15.39 2.84
C LEU A 225 -25.96 -16.28 3.92
N TRP A 226 -26.79 -17.06 4.61
CA TRP A 226 -26.36 -18.04 5.60
C TRP A 226 -25.42 -19.11 5.02
N ARG A 227 -25.78 -19.73 3.89
CA ARG A 227 -24.96 -20.75 3.23
C ARG A 227 -23.62 -20.17 2.77
N THR A 228 -23.63 -18.95 2.23
CA THR A 228 -22.43 -18.20 1.85
C THR A 228 -21.51 -17.97 3.06
N MET A 229 -22.06 -17.57 4.21
CA MET A 229 -21.29 -17.36 5.45
C MET A 229 -20.73 -18.67 6.01
N VAL A 230 -21.50 -19.75 6.02
CA VAL A 230 -21.07 -21.07 6.53
C VAL A 230 -19.97 -21.66 5.65
N GLU A 231 -20.10 -21.59 4.32
CA GLU A 231 -19.06 -22.06 3.40
C GLU A 231 -17.78 -21.23 3.53
N GLY A 232 -17.89 -19.90 3.67
CA GLY A 232 -16.76 -19.02 3.94
C GLY A 232 -16.06 -19.35 5.27
N TRP A 233 -16.83 -19.54 6.34
CA TRP A 233 -16.31 -19.95 7.66
C TRP A 233 -15.59 -21.30 7.61
N SER A 234 -16.19 -22.30 6.95
CA SER A 234 -15.59 -23.63 6.80
C SER A 234 -14.24 -23.56 6.10
N TYR A 235 -14.13 -22.75 5.04
CA TYR A 235 -12.86 -22.58 4.34
C TYR A 235 -11.81 -21.90 5.22
N VAL A 236 -12.17 -20.78 5.87
CA VAL A 236 -11.26 -20.04 6.76
C VAL A 236 -10.73 -20.92 7.88
N THR A 237 -11.59 -21.73 8.51
CA THR A 237 -11.18 -22.59 9.63
C THR A 237 -10.35 -23.80 9.19
N SER A 238 -10.57 -24.31 7.98
CA SER A 238 -9.83 -25.44 7.41
C SER A 238 -8.40 -25.11 6.97
N THR A 239 -8.14 -23.86 6.56
CA THR A 239 -6.84 -23.45 6.00
C THR A 239 -6.06 -22.64 7.04
N PRO A 240 -4.98 -23.17 7.65
CA PRO A 240 -4.28 -22.52 8.76
C PRO A 240 -3.79 -21.09 8.45
N LEU A 241 -3.28 -20.87 7.25
CA LEU A 241 -2.80 -19.55 6.80
C LEU A 241 -3.95 -18.54 6.68
N VAL A 242 -5.06 -18.94 6.06
CA VAL A 242 -6.26 -18.10 5.90
C VAL A 242 -6.85 -17.77 7.26
N ARG A 243 -6.93 -18.75 8.18
CA ARG A 243 -7.33 -18.51 9.57
C ARG A 243 -6.45 -17.45 10.24
N GLY A 244 -5.14 -17.57 10.11
CA GLY A 244 -4.18 -16.59 10.63
C GLY A 244 -4.39 -15.19 10.04
N LEU A 245 -4.65 -15.10 8.73
CA LEU A 245 -4.95 -13.83 8.06
C LEU A 245 -6.24 -13.20 8.58
N VAL A 246 -7.31 -13.97 8.73
CA VAL A 246 -8.60 -13.45 9.20
C VAL A 246 -8.52 -12.98 10.65
N VAL A 247 -7.88 -13.76 11.53
CA VAL A 247 -7.66 -13.37 12.94
C VAL A 247 -6.81 -12.11 13.01
N GLY A 248 -5.72 -12.04 12.24
CA GLY A 248 -4.86 -10.86 12.19
C GLY A 248 -5.60 -9.62 11.68
N ILE A 249 -6.26 -9.70 10.53
CA ILE A 249 -7.04 -8.60 9.95
C ILE A 249 -8.08 -8.09 10.96
N SER A 250 -8.82 -9.01 11.60
CA SER A 250 -9.82 -8.66 12.60
C SER A 250 -9.19 -7.98 13.83
N GLY A 251 -8.03 -8.46 14.29
CA GLY A 251 -7.26 -7.87 15.38
C GLY A 251 -6.77 -6.45 15.09
N ALA A 252 -6.30 -6.17 13.86
CA ALA A 252 -5.90 -4.82 13.45
C ALA A 252 -7.09 -3.84 13.50
N PHE A 253 -8.26 -4.27 13.04
CA PHE A 253 -9.48 -3.44 13.09
C PHE A 253 -9.99 -3.24 14.50
N ALA A 254 -9.93 -4.28 15.35
CA ALA A 254 -10.25 -4.16 16.77
C ALA A 254 -9.35 -3.10 17.44
N ALA A 255 -8.04 -3.11 17.18
CA ALA A 255 -7.12 -2.10 17.72
C ALA A 255 -7.51 -0.66 17.32
N GLY A 256 -7.87 -0.44 16.05
CA GLY A 256 -8.39 0.85 15.59
C GLY A 256 -9.74 1.22 16.22
N ALA A 257 -10.67 0.28 16.34
CA ALA A 257 -11.99 0.49 16.96
C ALA A 257 -11.88 0.90 18.43
N VAL A 258 -10.94 0.32 19.19
CA VAL A 258 -10.72 0.70 20.59
C VAL A 258 -10.35 2.18 20.69
N VAL A 259 -9.46 2.66 19.82
CA VAL A 259 -9.06 4.08 19.81
C VAL A 259 -10.21 4.99 19.41
N ILE A 260 -11.00 4.60 18.41
CA ILE A 260 -12.16 5.40 17.98
C ILE A 260 -13.23 5.47 19.08
N GLY A 261 -13.56 4.33 19.70
CA GLY A 261 -14.61 4.23 20.71
C GLY A 261 -14.25 4.93 22.00
N LEU A 262 -12.98 4.85 22.41
CA LEU A 262 -12.47 5.53 23.61
C LEU A 262 -11.95 6.93 23.33
N GLY A 263 -11.86 7.33 22.06
CA GLY A 263 -11.18 8.55 21.64
C GLY A 263 -11.74 9.80 22.30
N ARG A 264 -13.08 9.91 22.44
CA ARG A 264 -13.71 11.07 23.07
C ARG A 264 -13.32 11.21 24.54
N THR A 265 -13.37 10.11 25.29
CA THR A 265 -12.99 10.05 26.71
C THR A 265 -11.49 10.29 26.87
N TYR A 266 -10.67 9.65 26.05
CA TYR A 266 -9.22 9.77 26.09
C TYR A 266 -8.75 11.21 25.86
N VAL A 267 -9.29 11.89 24.85
CA VAL A 267 -8.94 13.28 24.53
C VAL A 267 -9.42 14.27 25.60
N GLU A 268 -10.53 13.98 26.27
CA GLU A 268 -10.99 14.78 27.41
C GLU A 268 -9.96 14.75 28.55
N ASP A 269 -9.43 13.56 28.85
CA ASP A 269 -8.43 13.40 29.90
C ASP A 269 -7.09 14.07 29.52
N LEU A 270 -6.83 14.24 28.22
CA LEU A 270 -5.73 15.05 27.68
C LEU A 270 -6.03 16.56 27.61
N LYS A 271 -7.22 16.99 28.04
CA LYS A 271 -7.69 18.39 27.99
C LYS A 271 -7.71 19.01 26.59
N ALA A 272 -7.89 18.18 25.56
CA ALA A 272 -7.87 18.64 24.17
C ALA A 272 -9.29 18.90 23.59
N GLY A 273 -10.34 18.60 24.35
CA GLY A 273 -11.75 18.92 23.99
C GLY A 273 -12.24 18.24 22.72
N ASP A 274 -13.39 18.69 22.20
CA ASP A 274 -13.97 18.13 20.96
C ASP A 274 -13.07 18.31 19.71
N PRO A 275 -12.35 19.44 19.52
CA PRO A 275 -11.40 19.56 18.40
C PRO A 275 -10.30 18.50 18.46
N GLY A 276 -9.77 18.20 19.65
CA GLY A 276 -8.79 17.14 19.83
C GLY A 276 -9.32 15.76 19.44
N TYR A 277 -10.64 15.52 19.61
CA TYR A 277 -11.25 14.25 19.25
C TYR A 277 -11.30 14.09 17.74
N GLY A 278 -11.68 15.14 17.02
CA GLY A 278 -11.61 15.16 15.56
C GLY A 278 -10.18 14.99 15.03
N VAL A 279 -9.18 15.63 15.66
CA VAL A 279 -7.76 15.46 15.29
C VAL A 279 -7.28 14.02 15.50
N LEU A 280 -7.55 13.42 16.66
CA LEU A 280 -7.15 12.05 16.95
C LEU A 280 -7.82 11.05 15.99
N PHE A 281 -9.12 11.24 15.73
CA PHE A 281 -9.86 10.41 14.78
C PHE A 281 -9.29 10.54 13.36
N GLY A 282 -9.05 11.77 12.90
CA GLY A 282 -8.43 12.05 11.61
C GLY A 282 -7.01 11.48 11.51
N ALA A 283 -6.24 11.50 12.59
CA ALA A 283 -4.91 10.90 12.65
C ALA A 283 -4.92 9.38 12.44
N VAL A 284 -5.84 8.64 13.07
CA VAL A 284 -5.98 7.19 12.86
C VAL A 284 -6.31 6.87 11.40
N PHE A 285 -7.31 7.53 10.81
CA PHE A 285 -7.70 7.28 9.42
C PHE A 285 -6.68 7.80 8.40
N GLY A 286 -5.97 8.89 8.72
CA GLY A 286 -4.88 9.44 7.91
C GLY A 286 -3.70 8.49 7.88
N GLY A 287 -3.31 7.98 9.05
CA GLY A 287 -2.36 6.89 9.18
C GLY A 287 -2.77 5.67 8.37
N LEU A 288 -4.03 5.24 8.49
CA LEU A 288 -4.57 4.10 7.75
C LEU A 288 -4.41 4.27 6.23
N ALA A 289 -4.81 5.42 5.69
CA ALA A 289 -4.66 5.73 4.27
C ALA A 289 -3.18 5.73 3.82
N LEU A 290 -2.29 6.33 4.62
CA LEU A 290 -0.86 6.33 4.36
C LEU A 290 -0.28 4.91 4.38
N GLY A 291 -0.68 4.08 5.34
CA GLY A 291 -0.26 2.69 5.46
C GLY A 291 -0.69 1.84 4.27
N MET A 292 -1.94 1.98 3.82
CA MET A 292 -2.44 1.27 2.65
C MET A 292 -1.71 1.68 1.36
N GLY A 293 -1.42 2.98 1.18
CA GLY A 293 -0.82 3.51 -0.05
C GLY A 293 0.70 3.38 -0.15
N PHE A 294 1.41 3.58 0.97
CA PHE A 294 2.86 3.72 0.96
C PHE A 294 3.60 2.55 1.61
N ALA A 295 3.02 1.82 2.57
CA ALA A 295 3.78 0.79 3.29
C ALA A 295 4.39 -0.30 2.37
N PRO A 296 3.66 -0.87 1.38
CA PRO A 296 4.26 -1.87 0.48
C PRO A 296 5.42 -1.33 -0.37
N ARG A 297 5.43 -0.02 -0.65
CA ARG A 297 6.50 0.65 -1.40
C ARG A 297 7.68 1.00 -0.50
N LEU A 298 7.39 1.56 0.67
CA LEU A 298 8.37 1.99 1.67
C LEU A 298 9.15 0.81 2.25
N PHE A 299 8.50 -0.34 2.37
CA PHE A 299 9.05 -1.57 2.92
C PHE A 299 9.18 -2.68 1.87
N SER A 300 9.58 -2.31 0.66
CA SER A 300 9.69 -3.22 -0.49
C SER A 300 10.66 -4.39 -0.30
N GLY A 301 11.61 -4.29 0.64
CA GLY A 301 12.53 -5.37 1.01
C GLY A 301 11.90 -6.46 1.87
N LEU A 302 10.75 -6.17 2.52
CA LEU A 302 9.97 -7.14 3.30
C LEU A 302 9.00 -7.91 2.41
N SER A 303 8.83 -9.20 2.68
CA SER A 303 7.74 -9.97 2.08
C SER A 303 6.39 -9.46 2.60
N ARG A 304 5.31 -9.67 1.82
CA ARG A 304 3.94 -9.27 2.23
C ARG A 304 3.52 -9.94 3.54
N ARG A 305 3.98 -11.18 3.77
CA ARG A 305 3.72 -11.95 5.00
C ARG A 305 4.40 -11.32 6.23
N ARG A 306 5.68 -10.95 6.11
CA ARG A 306 6.41 -10.26 7.19
C ARG A 306 5.88 -8.85 7.42
N LEU A 307 5.55 -8.11 6.36
CA LEU A 307 4.99 -6.76 6.48
C LEU A 307 3.61 -6.79 7.17
N PHE A 308 2.76 -7.78 6.84
CA PHE A 308 1.49 -8.02 7.53
C PHE A 308 1.69 -8.23 9.04
N ALA A 309 2.56 -9.17 9.42
CA ALA A 309 2.78 -9.50 10.81
C ALA A 309 3.49 -8.37 11.59
N ALA A 310 4.47 -7.68 10.96
CA ALA A 310 5.11 -6.50 11.52
C ALA A 310 4.10 -5.38 11.78
N GLY A 311 3.17 -5.16 10.86
CA GLY A 311 2.11 -4.18 11.01
C GLY A 311 1.22 -4.50 12.22
N LEU A 312 0.83 -5.76 12.44
CA LEU A 312 0.03 -6.15 13.60
C LEU A 312 0.74 -5.92 14.92
N VAL A 313 2.00 -6.35 15.02
CA VAL A 313 2.83 -6.11 16.22
C VAL A 313 3.01 -4.60 16.43
N GLY A 314 3.30 -3.86 15.36
CA GLY A 314 3.42 -2.41 15.38
C GLY A 314 2.15 -1.72 15.87
N SER A 315 0.96 -2.17 15.43
CA SER A 315 -0.32 -1.64 15.91
C SER A 315 -0.51 -1.90 17.41
N GLY A 316 -0.17 -3.09 17.91
CA GLY A 316 -0.21 -3.39 19.35
C GLY A 316 0.73 -2.50 20.17
N ILE A 317 1.96 -2.29 19.69
CA ILE A 317 2.95 -1.40 20.33
C ILE A 317 2.45 0.06 20.34
N CYS A 318 1.92 0.54 19.21
CA CYS A 318 1.40 1.91 19.12
C CYS A 318 0.18 2.10 20.02
N LEU A 319 -0.69 1.09 20.14
CA LEU A 319 -1.84 1.14 21.04
C LEU A 319 -1.41 1.19 22.51
N ALA A 320 -0.39 0.41 22.89
CA ALA A 320 0.19 0.48 24.24
C ALA A 320 0.82 1.85 24.50
N ALA A 321 1.55 2.40 23.53
CA ALA A 321 2.14 3.73 23.65
C ALA A 321 1.06 4.81 23.80
N LEU A 322 -0.03 4.74 23.02
CA LEU A 322 -1.15 5.68 23.12
C LEU A 322 -1.78 5.68 24.52
N ALA A 323 -1.96 4.49 25.12
CA ALA A 323 -2.49 4.36 26.46
C ALA A 323 -1.60 5.02 27.54
N LEU A 324 -0.28 5.07 27.33
CA LEU A 324 0.69 5.58 28.31
C LEU A 324 0.97 7.08 28.17
N ILE A 325 0.72 7.65 26.99
CA ILE A 325 1.03 9.06 26.69
C ILE A 325 -0.09 9.98 27.17
N GLN A 326 0.31 11.05 27.87
CA GLN A 326 -0.58 12.07 28.43
C GLN A 326 -0.47 13.43 27.69
N GLN A 327 0.05 13.44 26.47
CA GLN A 327 0.19 14.64 25.63
C GLN A 327 -0.48 14.41 24.28
N ILE A 328 -1.38 15.32 23.88
CA ILE A 328 -2.20 15.16 22.66
C ILE A 328 -1.37 15.18 21.39
N GLU A 329 -0.27 15.94 21.35
CA GLU A 329 0.61 16.07 20.21
C GLU A 329 1.29 14.73 19.91
N ILE A 330 1.87 14.12 20.95
CA ILE A 330 2.53 12.82 20.86
C ILE A 330 1.48 11.73 20.59
N ALA A 331 0.33 11.80 21.25
CA ALA A 331 -0.77 10.86 21.03
C ALA A 331 -1.26 10.88 19.57
N THR A 332 -1.34 12.07 18.96
CA THR A 332 -1.71 12.24 17.54
C THR A 332 -0.67 11.61 16.62
N MET A 333 0.63 11.82 16.88
CA MET A 333 1.70 11.18 16.10
C MET A 333 1.66 9.64 16.21
N ILE A 334 1.42 9.12 17.41
CA ILE A 334 1.26 7.68 17.65
C ILE A 334 0.01 7.14 16.96
N ALA A 335 -1.09 7.89 16.94
CA ALA A 335 -2.31 7.51 16.24
C ALA A 335 -2.12 7.42 14.72
N ILE A 336 -1.32 8.32 14.13
CA ILE A 336 -0.91 8.21 12.72
C ILE A 336 -0.10 6.93 12.50
N LEU A 337 0.86 6.63 13.38
CA LEU A 337 1.67 5.42 13.26
C LEU A 337 0.85 4.14 13.45
N LEU A 338 -0.08 4.14 14.42
CA LEU A 338 -1.05 3.07 14.65
C LEU A 338 -1.87 2.80 13.38
N GLY A 339 -2.43 3.86 12.79
CA GLY A 339 -3.16 3.81 11.54
C GLY A 339 -2.29 3.26 10.41
N PHE A 340 -1.05 3.74 10.28
CA PHE A 340 -0.10 3.27 9.26
C PHE A 340 0.17 1.77 9.38
N CYS A 341 0.44 1.27 10.59
CA CYS A 341 0.63 -0.15 10.87
C CYS A 341 -0.64 -0.97 10.58
N ALA A 342 -1.82 -0.47 10.94
CA ALA A 342 -3.09 -1.13 10.65
C ALA A 342 -3.38 -1.17 9.13
N GLY A 343 -3.07 -0.08 8.41
CA GLY A 343 -3.25 0.04 6.96
C GLY A 343 -2.30 -0.86 6.18
N ALA A 344 -1.04 -0.94 6.60
CA ALA A 344 -0.06 -1.88 6.07
C ALA A 344 -0.51 -3.33 6.25
N SER A 345 -1.01 -3.66 7.44
CA SER A 345 -1.57 -4.99 7.74
C SER A 345 -2.81 -5.27 6.90
N TRP A 346 -3.73 -4.32 6.76
CA TRP A 346 -4.92 -4.51 5.94
C TRP A 346 -4.58 -4.81 4.48
N VAL A 347 -3.78 -3.96 3.83
CA VAL A 347 -3.48 -4.12 2.39
C VAL A 347 -2.70 -5.40 2.13
N CYS A 348 -1.76 -5.76 3.00
CA CYS A 348 -0.98 -6.99 2.87
C CYS A 348 -1.86 -8.23 3.12
N GLY A 349 -2.65 -8.21 4.19
CA GLY A 349 -3.53 -9.32 4.57
C GLY A 349 -4.61 -9.58 3.52
N TYR A 350 -5.25 -8.53 3.03
CA TYR A 350 -6.26 -8.62 1.98
C TYR A 350 -5.67 -9.13 0.66
N THR A 351 -4.46 -8.69 0.30
CA THR A 351 -3.79 -9.21 -0.90
C THR A 351 -3.39 -10.68 -0.73
N LEU A 352 -2.83 -11.06 0.42
CA LEU A 352 -2.49 -12.45 0.71
C LEU A 352 -3.72 -13.36 0.67
N LEU A 353 -4.85 -12.89 1.22
CA LEU A 353 -6.12 -13.61 1.12
C LEU A 353 -6.53 -13.82 -0.35
N GLY A 354 -6.34 -12.82 -1.22
CA GLY A 354 -6.64 -12.95 -2.64
C GLY A 354 -5.76 -13.96 -3.37
N LEU A 355 -4.48 -14.05 -2.97
CA LEU A 355 -3.51 -14.97 -3.57
C LEU A 355 -3.68 -16.42 -3.09
N GLU A 356 -4.11 -16.62 -1.84
CA GLU A 356 -4.21 -17.95 -1.21
C GLU A 356 -5.59 -18.60 -1.37
N VAL A 357 -6.62 -17.84 -1.74
CA VAL A 357 -7.99 -18.35 -1.88
C VAL A 357 -8.30 -18.68 -3.35
N PRO A 358 -8.62 -19.95 -3.68
CA PRO A 358 -9.01 -20.37 -5.02
C PRO A 358 -10.25 -19.63 -5.53
N ASP A 359 -10.32 -19.41 -6.85
CA ASP A 359 -11.42 -18.66 -7.50
C ASP A 359 -12.82 -19.21 -7.11
N ALA A 360 -12.95 -20.53 -6.99
CA ALA A 360 -14.22 -21.21 -6.71
C ALA A 360 -14.86 -20.85 -5.35
N VAL A 361 -14.06 -20.44 -4.37
CA VAL A 361 -14.49 -20.09 -3.01
C VAL A 361 -14.17 -18.64 -2.64
N ARG A 362 -13.44 -17.89 -3.50
CA ARG A 362 -12.96 -16.53 -3.23
C ARG A 362 -14.08 -15.59 -2.81
N GLY A 363 -15.16 -15.49 -3.59
CA GLY A 363 -16.26 -14.58 -3.27
C GLY A 363 -16.89 -14.83 -1.90
N ARG A 364 -17.10 -16.11 -1.54
CA ARG A 364 -17.72 -16.50 -0.26
C ARG A 364 -16.79 -16.26 0.93
N THR A 365 -15.51 -16.60 0.78
CA THR A 365 -14.48 -16.32 1.77
C THR A 365 -14.35 -14.81 2.01
N PHE A 366 -14.28 -14.00 0.96
CA PHE A 366 -14.16 -12.54 1.08
C PHE A 366 -15.40 -11.91 1.74
N ALA A 367 -16.61 -12.35 1.37
CA ALA A 367 -17.84 -11.89 2.00
C ALA A 367 -17.83 -12.21 3.51
N PHE A 368 -17.42 -13.42 3.89
CA PHE A 368 -17.27 -13.80 5.30
C PHE A 368 -16.23 -12.93 6.02
N VAL A 369 -15.04 -12.71 5.44
CA VAL A 369 -13.98 -11.90 6.07
C VAL A 369 -14.44 -10.45 6.26
N GLN A 370 -15.07 -9.85 5.25
CA GLN A 370 -15.59 -8.49 5.36
C GLN A 370 -16.68 -8.37 6.43
N SER A 371 -17.58 -9.37 6.52
CA SER A 371 -18.59 -9.43 7.56
C SER A 371 -17.95 -9.55 8.95
N ALA A 372 -17.00 -10.47 9.12
CA ALA A 372 -16.28 -10.65 10.38
C ALA A 372 -15.57 -9.37 10.83
N VAL A 373 -14.89 -8.68 9.92
CA VAL A 373 -14.20 -7.41 10.22
C VAL A 373 -15.18 -6.32 10.64
N ARG A 374 -16.30 -6.16 9.92
CA ARG A 374 -17.35 -5.19 10.28
C ARG A 374 -17.95 -5.51 11.64
N THR A 375 -18.26 -6.78 11.91
CA THR A 375 -18.79 -7.21 13.21
C THR A 375 -17.79 -6.98 14.33
N VAL A 376 -16.52 -7.35 14.15
CA VAL A 376 -15.47 -7.13 15.17
C VAL A 376 -15.27 -5.64 15.43
N LEU A 377 -15.20 -4.81 14.39
CA LEU A 377 -15.12 -3.35 14.52
C LEU A 377 -16.31 -2.81 15.33
N ALA A 378 -17.52 -3.20 14.95
CA ALA A 378 -18.76 -2.75 15.57
C ALA A 378 -18.88 -3.17 17.04
N VAL A 379 -18.61 -4.44 17.34
CA VAL A 379 -18.63 -4.99 18.71
C VAL A 379 -17.56 -4.34 19.58
N THR A 380 -16.34 -4.18 19.05
CA THR A 380 -15.23 -3.57 19.81
C THR A 380 -15.53 -2.10 20.12
N LEU A 381 -16.06 -1.36 19.14
CA LEU A 381 -16.45 0.02 19.28
C LEU A 381 -17.56 0.21 20.32
N ALA A 382 -18.52 -0.72 20.37
CA ALA A 382 -19.59 -0.71 21.35
C ALA A 382 -19.12 -1.10 22.76
N ILE A 383 -18.29 -2.14 22.90
CA ILE A 383 -17.89 -2.69 24.21
C ILE A 383 -16.82 -1.83 24.90
N ALA A 384 -15.89 -1.23 24.15
CA ALA A 384 -14.73 -0.56 24.74
C ALA A 384 -15.12 0.56 25.73
N PRO A 385 -16.07 1.47 25.45
CA PRO A 385 -16.50 2.48 26.42
C PRO A 385 -17.15 1.88 27.68
N PHE A 386 -17.94 0.80 27.56
CA PHE A 386 -18.49 0.13 28.75
C PHE A 386 -17.38 -0.47 29.62
N ALA A 387 -16.38 -1.09 29.01
CA ALA A 387 -15.20 -1.59 29.75
C ALA A 387 -14.47 -0.44 30.46
N ALA A 388 -14.26 0.69 29.78
CA ALA A 388 -13.64 1.87 30.38
C ALA A 388 -14.48 2.46 31.53
N GLY A 389 -15.79 2.58 31.35
CA GLY A 389 -16.70 3.06 32.39
C GLY A 389 -16.71 2.14 33.62
N ALA A 390 -16.73 0.81 33.41
CA ALA A 390 -16.70 -0.17 34.49
C ALA A 390 -15.38 -0.14 35.29
N ILE A 391 -14.24 0.13 34.64
CA ILE A 391 -12.94 0.27 35.30
C ILE A 391 -12.86 1.58 36.11
N GLY A 392 -13.48 2.66 35.63
CA GLY A 392 -13.51 3.96 36.31
C GLY A 392 -12.17 4.71 36.28
N ARG A 393 -11.97 5.66 37.20
CA ARG A 393 -10.73 6.43 37.37
C ARG A 393 -9.96 5.92 38.58
N ASN A 394 -8.73 5.42 38.37
CA ASN A 394 -7.88 4.92 39.44
C ASN A 394 -6.66 5.83 39.62
N THR A 395 -6.55 6.44 40.80
CA THR A 395 -5.41 7.31 41.14
C THR A 395 -4.42 6.54 41.99
N TRP A 396 -3.21 6.35 41.48
CA TRP A 396 -2.12 5.68 42.19
C TRP A 396 -1.16 6.74 42.74
N THR A 397 -0.98 6.77 44.06
CA THR A 397 0.01 7.62 44.71
C THR A 397 1.29 6.81 44.98
N ILE A 398 2.34 7.07 44.19
CA ILE A 398 3.65 6.41 44.36
C ILE A 398 4.70 7.50 44.64
N GLY A 399 5.33 7.44 45.81
CA GLY A 399 6.46 8.31 46.17
C GLY A 399 6.16 9.82 46.11
N GLY A 400 4.95 10.24 46.48
CA GLY A 400 4.54 11.66 46.46
C GLY A 400 4.09 12.19 45.09
N ARG A 401 4.10 11.37 44.03
CA ARG A 401 3.49 11.68 42.74
C ARG A 401 2.20 10.89 42.57
N SER A 402 1.10 11.57 42.27
CA SER A 402 -0.17 10.94 41.88
C SER A 402 -0.19 10.72 40.37
N VAL A 403 -0.35 9.47 39.95
CA VAL A 403 -0.61 9.12 38.55
C VAL A 403 -2.05 8.63 38.46
N SER A 404 -2.90 9.41 37.78
CA SER A 404 -4.27 8.98 37.47
C SER A 404 -4.25 8.16 36.19
N TYR A 405 -4.75 6.93 36.26
CA TYR A 405 -4.94 6.06 35.12
C TYR A 405 -6.44 5.78 34.98
N ASN A 406 -7.00 6.17 33.85
CA ASN A 406 -8.42 6.08 33.58
C ASN A 406 -8.77 4.73 32.94
N GLY A 407 -10.06 4.39 32.92
CA GLY A 407 -10.55 3.15 32.33
C GLY A 407 -10.30 3.07 30.83
N ALA A 408 -10.24 4.20 30.12
CA ALA A 408 -9.93 4.25 28.69
C ALA A 408 -8.50 3.76 28.42
N ALA A 409 -7.50 4.28 29.12
CA ALA A 409 -6.10 3.89 29.00
C ALA A 409 -5.90 2.42 29.43
N THR A 410 -6.57 1.98 30.50
CA THR A 410 -6.54 0.57 30.92
C THR A 410 -7.12 -0.35 29.85
N THR A 411 -8.24 0.03 29.24
CA THR A 411 -8.88 -0.73 28.16
C THR A 411 -8.00 -0.76 26.91
N MET A 412 -7.36 0.36 26.56
CA MET A 412 -6.37 0.42 25.48
C MET A 412 -5.16 -0.49 25.75
N LEU A 413 -4.64 -0.55 26.98
CA LEU A 413 -3.56 -1.47 27.34
C LEU A 413 -3.96 -2.94 27.19
N ILE A 414 -5.15 -3.33 27.66
CA ILE A 414 -5.66 -4.70 27.50
C ILE A 414 -5.75 -5.05 26.00
N ALA A 415 -6.33 -4.15 25.20
CA ALA A 415 -6.42 -4.31 23.76
C ALA A 415 -5.04 -4.37 23.08
N ALA A 416 -4.06 -3.59 23.57
CA ALA A 416 -2.70 -3.60 23.07
C ALA A 416 -1.99 -4.93 23.33
N VAL A 417 -2.19 -5.53 24.51
CA VAL A 417 -1.65 -6.87 24.83
C VAL A 417 -2.28 -7.91 23.91
N LEU A 418 -3.60 -7.89 23.72
CA LEU A 418 -4.29 -8.81 22.81
C LEU A 418 -3.80 -8.66 21.37
N ALA A 419 -3.70 -7.43 20.86
CA ALA A 419 -3.20 -7.14 19.52
C ALA A 419 -1.73 -7.56 19.36
N GLY A 420 -0.90 -7.34 20.38
CA GLY A 420 0.49 -7.77 20.42
C GLY A 420 0.63 -9.29 20.37
N VAL A 421 -0.17 -10.03 21.16
CA VAL A 421 -0.20 -11.50 21.14
C VAL A 421 -0.63 -12.02 19.77
N ILE A 422 -1.71 -11.47 19.21
CA ILE A 422 -2.18 -11.82 17.86
C ILE A 422 -1.07 -11.53 16.82
N GLY A 423 -0.39 -10.39 16.92
CA GLY A 423 0.71 -10.02 16.04
C GLY A 423 1.90 -10.97 16.15
N VAL A 424 2.29 -11.38 17.35
CA VAL A 424 3.40 -12.34 17.57
C VAL A 424 3.03 -13.74 17.05
N ILE A 425 1.78 -14.17 17.26
CA ILE A 425 1.29 -15.44 16.69
C ILE A 425 1.30 -15.38 15.16
N ALA A 426 0.79 -14.30 14.57
CA ALA A 426 0.82 -14.09 13.13
C ALA A 426 2.25 -14.07 12.59
N TRP A 427 3.19 -13.42 13.29
CA TRP A 427 4.61 -13.43 12.94
C TRP A 427 5.17 -14.85 12.87
N ARG A 428 4.95 -15.64 13.93
CA ARG A 428 5.45 -17.02 13.98
C ARG A 428 4.83 -17.94 12.93
N GLN A 429 3.59 -17.69 12.52
CA GLN A 429 2.90 -18.51 11.52
C GLN A 429 3.22 -18.10 10.08
N MET A 430 3.59 -16.83 9.85
CA MET A 430 3.71 -16.26 8.51
C MET A 430 5.14 -15.91 8.09
N ASP A 431 6.12 -15.97 8.99
CA ASP A 431 7.52 -15.71 8.62
C ASP A 431 7.99 -16.71 7.56
N ASP A 432 8.14 -16.20 6.34
CA ASP A 432 8.53 -16.96 5.15
C ASP A 432 10.06 -16.96 4.93
N ARG A 433 10.81 -16.30 5.83
CA ARG A 433 12.28 -16.25 5.81
C ARG A 433 12.89 -16.55 7.19
N PRO A 434 12.65 -17.75 7.75
CA PRO A 434 13.19 -18.12 9.05
C PRO A 434 14.73 -18.00 9.05
N GLY A 435 15.27 -17.38 10.09
CA GLY A 435 16.73 -17.15 10.24
C GLY A 435 17.25 -15.84 9.64
N VAL A 436 16.46 -15.11 8.85
CA VAL A 436 16.85 -13.77 8.35
C VAL A 436 16.36 -12.69 9.33
N PRO A 437 17.24 -11.88 9.94
CA PRO A 437 16.82 -10.82 10.86
C PRO A 437 15.88 -9.81 10.18
N PHE A 438 14.79 -9.44 10.86
CA PHE A 438 13.81 -8.45 10.37
C PHE A 438 14.48 -7.15 9.91
N TRP A 439 15.41 -6.63 10.71
CA TRP A 439 16.12 -5.39 10.42
C TRP A 439 16.94 -5.42 9.13
N ARG A 440 17.35 -6.60 8.65
CA ARG A 440 18.07 -6.74 7.38
C ARG A 440 17.15 -6.45 6.20
N ASP A 441 15.91 -6.95 6.24
CA ASP A 441 14.91 -6.70 5.18
C ASP A 441 14.37 -5.27 5.25
N VAL A 442 14.22 -4.71 6.46
CA VAL A 442 13.93 -3.27 6.64
C VAL A 442 15.03 -2.43 6.01
N ARG A 443 16.32 -2.69 6.34
CA ARG A 443 17.46 -1.94 5.78
C ARG A 443 17.54 -2.05 4.26
N ARG A 444 17.23 -3.22 3.68
CA ARG A 444 17.11 -3.41 2.22
C ARG A 444 16.03 -2.55 1.57
N SER A 445 15.01 -2.15 2.33
CA SER A 445 13.92 -1.31 1.81
C SER A 445 14.32 0.16 1.68
N PHE A 446 15.27 0.62 2.52
CA PHE A 446 15.72 2.03 2.55
C PHE A 446 17.10 2.25 1.94
N GLY A 447 17.88 1.19 1.72
CA GLY A 447 19.16 1.29 1.03
C GLY A 447 19.02 0.86 -0.43
N LYS A 448 19.64 1.60 -1.35
CA LYS A 448 20.33 0.91 -2.44
C LYS A 448 21.29 -0.04 -1.71
N THR A 449 21.22 -1.37 -1.88
CA THR A 449 22.31 -2.22 -1.39
C THR A 449 23.60 -1.57 -1.94
N PRO A 450 24.59 -1.19 -1.12
CA PRO A 450 25.83 -0.66 -1.67
C PRO A 450 26.42 -1.75 -2.57
N GLY A 451 26.90 -1.37 -3.76
CA GLY A 451 27.63 -2.30 -4.60
C GLY A 451 28.79 -2.91 -3.82
N VAL A 452 29.01 -4.21 -3.98
CA VAL A 452 30.14 -4.91 -3.38
C VAL A 452 31.32 -4.72 -4.32
N TYR A 453 32.27 -3.89 -3.92
CA TYR A 453 33.53 -3.75 -4.65
C TYR A 453 34.53 -4.80 -4.16
N PRO A 454 35.30 -5.44 -5.05
CA PRO A 454 36.31 -6.41 -4.64
C PRO A 454 37.38 -5.73 -3.76
N THR A 455 37.70 -6.37 -2.64
CA THR A 455 38.79 -5.98 -1.73
C THR A 455 40.11 -6.71 -2.03
N THR A 456 40.05 -7.72 -2.91
CA THR A 456 41.18 -8.55 -3.34
C THR A 456 41.08 -8.69 -4.86
N GLY A 457 42.22 -8.51 -5.54
CA GLY A 457 42.24 -8.32 -7.00
C GLY A 457 41.71 -6.94 -7.41
N LEU A 458 41.66 -6.71 -8.71
CA LEU A 458 41.13 -5.47 -9.30
C LEU A 458 40.16 -5.84 -10.42
N PHE A 459 38.91 -5.40 -10.33
CA PHE A 459 37.89 -5.69 -11.33
C PHE A 459 37.63 -4.47 -12.22
N ILE A 460 37.79 -4.64 -13.53
CA ILE A 460 37.66 -3.60 -14.54
C ILE A 460 36.63 -4.04 -15.58
N ALA A 461 35.65 -3.19 -15.87
CA ALA A 461 34.69 -3.40 -16.95
C ALA A 461 34.97 -2.45 -18.11
N MET A 462 34.94 -2.99 -19.33
CA MET A 462 35.03 -2.21 -20.57
C MET A 462 33.62 -2.06 -21.13
N GLU A 463 33.12 -0.84 -21.16
CA GLU A 463 31.76 -0.51 -21.58
C GLU A 463 31.76 0.48 -22.76
N GLY A 464 30.62 0.58 -23.44
CA GLY A 464 30.44 1.48 -24.58
C GLY A 464 29.70 0.84 -25.74
N GLY A 465 29.35 1.67 -26.71
CA GLY A 465 28.61 1.27 -27.91
C GLY A 465 29.36 0.26 -28.78
N ASP A 466 28.65 -0.31 -29.74
CA ASP A 466 29.21 -1.24 -30.72
C ASP A 466 30.23 -0.49 -31.61
N GLY A 467 31.39 -1.12 -31.86
CA GLY A 467 32.45 -0.52 -32.69
C GLY A 467 33.35 0.51 -32.00
N ALA A 468 33.15 0.75 -30.70
CA ALA A 468 33.93 1.72 -29.92
C ALA A 468 35.40 1.33 -29.68
N GLY A 469 35.83 0.12 -30.05
CA GLY A 469 37.22 -0.34 -29.88
C GLY A 469 37.54 -1.02 -28.54
N LYS A 470 36.52 -1.50 -27.82
CA LYS A 470 36.66 -2.18 -26.51
C LYS A 470 37.67 -3.32 -26.54
N SER A 471 37.56 -4.23 -27.51
CA SER A 471 38.46 -5.38 -27.60
C SER A 471 39.91 -4.98 -27.89
N THR A 472 40.12 -3.93 -28.68
CA THR A 472 41.45 -3.37 -28.95
C THR A 472 42.09 -2.79 -27.68
N GLN A 473 41.35 -1.95 -26.96
CA GLN A 473 41.85 -1.34 -25.72
C GLN A 473 42.05 -2.39 -24.61
N SER A 474 41.19 -3.41 -24.55
CA SER A 474 41.33 -4.53 -23.61
C SER A 474 42.63 -5.31 -23.86
N ALA A 475 42.95 -5.60 -25.13
CA ALA A 475 44.19 -6.31 -25.47
C ALA A 475 45.44 -5.51 -25.09
N LEU A 476 45.48 -4.21 -25.43
CA LEU A 476 46.58 -3.32 -25.07
C LEU A 476 46.75 -3.18 -23.55
N LEU A 477 45.63 -3.20 -22.81
CA LEU A 477 45.63 -3.14 -21.36
C LEU A 477 46.17 -4.43 -20.75
N VAL A 478 45.79 -5.60 -21.28
CA VAL A 478 46.28 -6.91 -20.83
C VAL A 478 47.79 -7.03 -21.01
N GLU A 479 48.33 -6.62 -22.17
CA GLU A 479 49.76 -6.64 -22.43
C GLU A 479 50.52 -5.78 -21.41
N TRP A 480 50.10 -4.52 -21.24
CA TRP A 480 50.72 -3.62 -20.28
C TRP A 480 50.67 -4.14 -18.84
N LEU A 481 49.53 -4.65 -18.38
CA LEU A 481 49.40 -5.18 -17.01
C LEU A 481 50.30 -6.41 -16.77
N LYS A 482 50.48 -7.26 -17.78
CA LYS A 482 51.42 -8.39 -17.72
C LYS A 482 52.87 -7.90 -17.63
N GLU A 483 53.23 -6.86 -18.36
CA GLU A 483 54.55 -6.20 -18.24
C GLU A 483 54.76 -5.59 -16.84
N GLN A 484 53.69 -5.15 -16.17
CA GLN A 484 53.72 -4.70 -14.77
C GLN A 484 53.72 -5.86 -13.75
N GLY A 485 53.86 -7.12 -14.19
CA GLY A 485 53.94 -8.29 -13.33
C GLY A 485 52.61 -8.74 -12.71
N GLN A 486 51.47 -8.23 -13.19
CA GLN A 486 50.16 -8.58 -12.67
C GLN A 486 49.66 -9.90 -13.26
N GLN A 487 48.93 -10.68 -12.47
CA GLN A 487 48.10 -11.77 -13.01
C GLN A 487 46.83 -11.17 -13.61
N VAL A 488 46.58 -11.40 -14.90
CA VAL A 488 45.48 -10.76 -15.62
C VAL A 488 44.56 -11.81 -16.24
N LEU A 489 43.26 -11.68 -15.99
CA LEU A 489 42.22 -12.44 -16.64
C LEU A 489 41.42 -11.51 -17.55
N LEU A 490 41.47 -11.75 -18.86
CA LEU A 490 40.57 -11.12 -19.81
C LEU A 490 39.37 -12.05 -20.06
N THR A 491 38.17 -11.50 -19.91
CA THR A 491 36.91 -12.22 -20.12
C THR A 491 35.88 -11.32 -20.81
N ARG A 492 34.67 -11.83 -21.07
CA ARG A 492 33.60 -11.11 -21.78
C ARG A 492 32.21 -11.61 -21.43
N GLU A 493 31.22 -10.73 -21.56
CA GLU A 493 29.81 -11.07 -21.39
C GLU A 493 28.98 -10.63 -22.61
N PRO A 494 28.09 -11.49 -23.14
CA PRO A 494 27.90 -12.90 -22.79
C PRO A 494 28.93 -13.80 -23.47
N GLY A 495 29.11 -15.02 -22.97
CA GLY A 495 29.83 -16.07 -23.70
C GLY A 495 31.21 -16.49 -23.18
N ALA A 496 31.58 -16.15 -21.96
CA ALA A 496 32.84 -16.59 -21.35
C ALA A 496 32.79 -17.98 -20.70
N THR A 497 31.61 -18.55 -20.47
CA THR A 497 31.39 -19.89 -19.90
C THR A 497 30.72 -20.82 -20.92
N GLU A 498 30.71 -22.13 -20.69
CA GLU A 498 30.00 -23.06 -21.60
C GLU A 498 28.50 -22.74 -21.70
N LEU A 499 27.85 -22.50 -20.55
CA LEU A 499 26.47 -22.01 -20.54
C LEU A 499 26.35 -20.66 -21.25
N GLY A 500 27.26 -19.73 -20.98
CA GLY A 500 27.29 -18.42 -21.60
C GLY A 500 27.42 -18.49 -23.12
N LYS A 501 28.20 -19.43 -23.67
CA LYS A 501 28.32 -19.63 -25.13
C LYS A 501 26.98 -20.04 -25.74
N THR A 502 26.25 -20.95 -25.09
CA THR A 502 24.90 -21.34 -25.52
C THR A 502 23.95 -20.15 -25.47
N LEU A 503 23.93 -19.40 -24.36
CA LEU A 503 23.07 -18.23 -24.19
C LEU A 503 23.40 -17.13 -25.19
N ARG A 504 24.70 -16.86 -25.45
CA ARG A 504 25.17 -15.93 -26.48
C ARG A 504 24.65 -16.30 -27.86
N GLY A 505 24.71 -17.58 -28.22
CA GLY A 505 24.15 -18.07 -29.48
C GLY A 505 22.67 -17.72 -29.61
N ILE A 506 21.88 -17.98 -28.57
CA ILE A 506 20.44 -17.67 -28.57
C ILE A 506 20.20 -16.15 -28.73
N VAL A 507 20.86 -15.31 -27.93
CA VAL A 507 20.53 -13.88 -27.89
C VAL A 507 21.09 -13.07 -29.07
N LEU A 508 22.16 -13.52 -29.74
CA LEU A 508 22.77 -12.77 -30.84
C LEU A 508 22.43 -13.30 -32.24
N ASP A 509 22.10 -14.60 -32.38
CA ASP A 509 21.82 -15.20 -33.69
C ASP A 509 20.51 -14.63 -34.28
N PRO A 510 20.57 -13.98 -35.46
CA PRO A 510 19.36 -13.51 -36.15
C PRO A 510 18.36 -14.63 -36.45
N ALA A 511 18.81 -15.88 -36.59
CA ALA A 511 17.95 -17.04 -36.85
C ALA A 511 17.04 -17.40 -35.66
N THR A 512 17.35 -16.94 -34.44
CA THR A 512 16.50 -17.15 -33.25
C THR A 512 15.16 -16.42 -33.37
N GLY A 513 15.05 -15.41 -34.22
CA GLY A 513 13.85 -14.59 -34.38
C GLY A 513 13.62 -13.61 -33.23
N ASP A 514 12.38 -13.16 -33.06
CA ASP A 514 12.03 -12.15 -32.05
C ASP A 514 11.94 -12.75 -30.65
N ILE A 515 12.85 -12.32 -29.78
CA ILE A 515 12.84 -12.64 -28.35
C ILE A 515 12.12 -11.50 -27.60
N SER A 516 11.16 -11.83 -26.74
CA SER A 516 10.54 -10.83 -25.88
C SER A 516 11.58 -10.11 -25.01
N HIS A 517 11.42 -8.81 -24.78
CA HIS A 517 12.42 -8.00 -24.05
C HIS A 517 12.73 -8.56 -22.65
N ARG A 518 11.72 -9.09 -21.94
CA ARG A 518 11.90 -9.71 -20.62
C ARG A 518 12.72 -10.99 -20.70
N ALA A 519 12.49 -11.84 -21.70
CA ALA A 519 13.27 -13.05 -21.90
C ALA A 519 14.72 -12.72 -22.26
N GLU A 520 14.95 -11.76 -23.15
CA GLU A 520 16.30 -11.27 -23.49
C GLU A 520 17.06 -10.81 -22.23
N ALA A 521 16.45 -9.96 -21.39
CA ALA A 521 17.06 -9.49 -20.15
C ALA A 521 17.38 -10.62 -19.16
N LEU A 522 16.51 -11.62 -19.04
CA LEU A 522 16.73 -12.77 -18.16
C LEU A 522 17.86 -13.69 -18.66
N LEU A 523 17.99 -13.87 -19.98
CA LEU A 523 19.08 -14.66 -20.56
C LEU A 523 20.44 -13.99 -20.33
N TYR A 524 20.52 -12.66 -20.48
CA TYR A 524 21.72 -11.91 -20.10
C TYR A 524 22.02 -12.03 -18.60
N ALA A 525 21.02 -11.88 -17.73
CA ALA A 525 21.22 -12.04 -16.29
C ALA A 525 21.70 -13.46 -15.91
N ALA A 526 21.21 -14.49 -16.58
CA ALA A 526 21.64 -15.87 -16.37
C ALA A 526 23.11 -16.11 -16.76
N ASP A 527 23.55 -15.56 -17.90
CA ASP A 527 24.96 -15.60 -18.31
C ASP A 527 25.86 -14.91 -17.28
N LYS A 528 25.46 -13.72 -16.79
CA LYS A 528 26.20 -12.98 -15.77
C LYS A 528 26.33 -13.74 -14.45
N ALA A 529 25.24 -14.37 -13.98
CA ALA A 529 25.26 -15.12 -12.74
C ALA A 529 26.30 -16.26 -12.80
N GLU A 530 26.26 -17.05 -13.87
CA GLU A 530 27.21 -18.15 -14.08
C GLU A 530 28.64 -17.63 -14.24
N HIS A 531 28.83 -16.56 -15.01
CA HIS A 531 30.16 -16.00 -15.26
C HIS A 531 30.80 -15.42 -14.01
N VAL A 532 30.01 -14.72 -13.17
CA VAL A 532 30.50 -14.16 -11.91
C VAL A 532 30.95 -15.27 -10.95
N ASP A 533 30.16 -16.33 -10.80
CA ASP A 533 30.45 -17.40 -9.85
C ASP A 533 31.56 -18.35 -10.32
N SER A 534 31.62 -18.67 -11.61
CA SER A 534 32.58 -19.64 -12.15
C SER A 534 33.92 -19.02 -12.57
N VAL A 535 33.96 -17.74 -12.93
CA VAL A 535 35.16 -17.10 -13.53
C VAL A 535 35.62 -15.87 -12.73
N ILE A 536 34.76 -14.86 -12.55
CA ILE A 536 35.19 -13.56 -12.00
C ILE A 536 35.55 -13.67 -10.51
N LYS A 537 34.64 -14.16 -9.66
CA LYS A 537 34.88 -14.27 -8.20
C LYS A 537 36.11 -15.12 -7.86
N PRO A 538 36.32 -16.31 -8.47
CA PRO A 538 37.53 -17.10 -8.22
C PRO A 538 38.83 -16.35 -8.56
N ALA A 539 38.86 -15.64 -9.69
CA ALA A 539 40.04 -14.89 -10.12
C ALA A 539 40.35 -13.69 -9.20
N LEU A 540 39.32 -12.93 -8.80
CA LEU A 540 39.48 -11.83 -7.84
C LEU A 540 39.97 -12.34 -6.48
N LYS A 541 39.43 -13.47 -6.00
CA LYS A 541 39.88 -14.10 -4.75
C LYS A 541 41.36 -14.52 -4.81
N ALA A 542 41.87 -14.87 -5.99
CA ALA A 542 43.28 -15.17 -6.21
C ALA A 542 44.17 -13.91 -6.30
N GLY A 543 43.60 -12.70 -6.27
CA GLY A 543 44.33 -11.45 -6.38
C GLY A 543 44.56 -10.96 -7.81
N ALA A 544 43.95 -11.57 -8.81
CA ALA A 544 44.13 -11.20 -10.21
C ALA A 544 43.45 -9.86 -10.57
N VAL A 545 43.97 -9.21 -11.61
CA VAL A 545 43.28 -8.13 -12.32
C VAL A 545 42.33 -8.76 -13.34
N VAL A 546 41.03 -8.60 -13.16
CA VAL A 546 40.01 -9.13 -14.07
C VAL A 546 39.50 -7.99 -14.95
N ILE A 547 39.59 -8.17 -16.27
CA ILE A 547 39.04 -7.25 -17.27
C ILE A 547 37.91 -7.96 -17.98
N THR A 548 36.71 -7.40 -17.97
CA THR A 548 35.56 -7.93 -18.72
C THR A 548 35.13 -6.98 -19.83
N ASP A 549 34.98 -7.51 -21.06
CA ASP A 549 34.27 -6.80 -22.13
C ASP A 549 32.76 -6.94 -21.88
N ARG A 550 32.15 -5.83 -21.45
CA ARG A 550 30.79 -5.68 -20.93
C ARG A 550 30.55 -6.31 -19.55
N TYR A 551 29.66 -5.67 -18.79
CA TYR A 551 29.17 -6.12 -17.49
C TYR A 551 27.69 -5.69 -17.30
N VAL A 552 27.26 -5.39 -16.07
CA VAL A 552 25.88 -5.01 -15.73
C VAL A 552 25.44 -3.73 -16.43
N ASP A 553 26.32 -2.76 -16.64
CA ASP A 553 25.97 -1.47 -17.26
C ASP A 553 25.51 -1.65 -18.71
N SER A 554 26.11 -2.58 -19.45
CA SER A 554 25.60 -3.00 -20.77
C SER A 554 24.14 -3.50 -20.70
N ALA A 555 23.76 -4.26 -19.68
CA ALA A 555 22.37 -4.72 -19.55
C ALA A 555 21.42 -3.57 -19.22
N LEU A 556 21.85 -2.61 -18.40
CA LEU A 556 21.08 -1.40 -18.09
C LEU A 556 20.90 -0.52 -19.33
N ALA A 557 21.95 -0.32 -20.11
CA ALA A 557 21.91 0.52 -21.30
C ALA A 557 21.08 -0.11 -22.43
N TYR A 558 21.30 -1.38 -22.76
CA TYR A 558 20.64 -2.05 -23.88
C TYR A 558 19.24 -2.55 -23.53
N GLN A 559 19.07 -3.25 -22.41
CA GLN A 559 17.76 -3.79 -22.01
C GLN A 559 16.94 -2.81 -21.17
N GLY A 560 17.56 -1.98 -20.33
CA GLY A 560 16.83 -1.00 -19.50
C GLY A 560 16.39 0.25 -20.29
N SER A 561 17.28 0.86 -21.07
CA SER A 561 16.99 2.11 -21.81
C SER A 561 16.78 1.91 -23.31
N GLY A 562 17.37 0.85 -23.88
CA GLY A 562 17.16 0.50 -25.28
C GLY A 562 15.78 -0.12 -25.54
N ARG A 563 15.23 -0.89 -24.59
CA ARG A 563 13.92 -1.55 -24.67
C ARG A 563 12.87 -0.85 -23.80
N ASP A 564 11.61 -1.28 -23.93
CA ASP A 564 10.50 -0.85 -23.07
C ASP A 564 10.42 -1.70 -21.78
N LEU A 565 11.46 -1.61 -20.95
CA LEU A 565 11.53 -2.26 -19.64
C LEU A 565 11.78 -1.22 -18.54
N ASP A 566 11.22 -1.45 -17.36
CA ASP A 566 11.52 -0.60 -16.20
C ASP A 566 12.97 -0.81 -15.78
N LEU A 567 13.77 0.27 -15.80
CA LEU A 567 15.20 0.25 -15.48
C LEU A 567 15.47 -0.32 -14.08
N SER A 568 14.58 -0.06 -13.10
CA SER A 568 14.75 -0.54 -11.72
C SER A 568 14.55 -2.05 -11.61
N ASP A 569 13.70 -2.64 -12.46
CA ASP A 569 13.53 -4.09 -12.53
C ASP A 569 14.76 -4.76 -13.15
N VAL A 570 15.29 -4.22 -14.25
CA VAL A 570 16.50 -4.72 -14.91
C VAL A 570 17.71 -4.63 -13.98
N GLU A 571 17.87 -3.50 -13.28
CA GLU A 571 18.91 -3.31 -12.28
C GLU A 571 18.79 -4.33 -11.16
N ARG A 572 17.60 -4.48 -10.56
CA ARG A 572 17.38 -5.42 -9.46
C ARG A 572 17.73 -6.86 -9.84
N VAL A 573 17.35 -7.31 -11.04
CA VAL A 573 17.63 -8.67 -11.51
C VAL A 573 19.13 -8.89 -11.73
N ASN A 574 19.81 -7.95 -12.41
CA ASN A 574 21.25 -8.08 -12.66
C ASN A 574 22.06 -8.01 -11.35
N ARG A 575 21.66 -7.15 -10.42
CA ARG A 575 22.27 -7.04 -9.11
C ARG A 575 22.13 -8.31 -8.28
N TRP A 576 20.96 -8.94 -8.33
CA TRP A 576 20.77 -10.25 -7.72
C TRP A 576 21.63 -11.32 -8.40
N ALA A 577 21.68 -11.33 -9.73
CA ALA A 577 22.47 -12.28 -10.52
C ALA A 577 23.96 -12.21 -10.19
N THR A 578 24.51 -11.02 -9.96
CA THR A 578 25.95 -10.83 -9.70
C THR A 578 26.31 -10.78 -8.20
N ASP A 579 25.36 -11.04 -7.30
CA ASP A 579 25.53 -10.89 -5.84
C ASP A 579 26.07 -9.49 -5.47
N ASP A 580 25.51 -8.45 -6.11
CA ASP A 580 25.89 -7.05 -5.98
C ASP A 580 27.35 -6.69 -6.34
N LEU A 581 28.12 -7.60 -6.94
CA LEU A 581 29.51 -7.35 -7.34
C LEU A 581 29.61 -6.22 -8.38
N ARG A 582 30.45 -5.21 -8.11
CA ARG A 582 30.70 -4.07 -8.99
C ARG A 582 32.19 -3.96 -9.39
N PRO A 583 32.50 -3.50 -10.61
CA PRO A 583 33.85 -3.16 -11.01
C PRO A 583 34.43 -2.05 -10.13
N ASN A 584 35.73 -2.11 -9.81
CA ASN A 584 36.42 -0.98 -9.17
C ASN A 584 36.51 0.22 -10.14
N LEU A 585 36.62 -0.06 -11.44
CA LEU A 585 36.63 0.92 -12.52
C LEU A 585 35.87 0.39 -13.75
N THR A 586 34.95 1.20 -14.28
CA THR A 586 34.34 1.02 -15.60
C THR A 586 34.98 2.01 -16.57
N ILE A 587 35.58 1.50 -17.65
CA ILE A 587 36.13 2.31 -18.74
C ILE A 587 35.07 2.38 -19.84
N LEU A 588 34.48 3.57 -20.00
CA LEU A 588 33.45 3.82 -21.00
C LEU A 588 34.08 4.46 -22.24
N LEU A 589 34.10 3.72 -23.35
CA LEU A 589 34.50 4.23 -24.66
C LEU A 589 33.28 4.86 -25.34
N ASP A 590 33.23 6.19 -25.35
CA ASP A 590 32.14 6.96 -25.93
C ASP A 590 32.37 7.17 -27.44
N LEU A 591 31.47 6.62 -28.27
CA LEU A 591 31.49 6.78 -29.72
C LEU A 591 30.09 7.14 -30.22
N PRO A 592 29.93 8.13 -31.10
CA PRO A 592 28.66 8.36 -31.80
C PRO A 592 28.21 7.10 -32.56
N PRO A 593 26.93 6.66 -32.45
CA PRO A 593 26.47 5.39 -33.02
C PRO A 593 26.72 5.22 -34.53
N LYS A 594 26.56 6.30 -35.31
CA LYS A 594 26.83 6.29 -36.76
C LYS A 594 28.26 5.85 -37.07
N SER A 595 29.23 6.33 -36.29
CA SER A 595 30.65 6.06 -36.50
C SER A 595 31.07 4.63 -36.12
N GLY A 596 30.28 3.95 -35.27
CA GLY A 596 30.56 2.59 -34.80
C GLY A 596 29.97 1.49 -35.68
N LEU A 597 28.72 1.66 -36.13
CA LEU A 597 27.99 0.66 -36.91
C LEU A 597 28.54 0.46 -38.34
N ASP A 598 29.26 1.44 -38.88
CA ASP A 598 29.89 1.37 -40.20
C ASP A 598 31.19 0.53 -40.21
N ARG A 599 31.67 0.09 -39.03
CA ARG A 599 32.94 -0.64 -38.88
C ARG A 599 32.82 -2.17 -39.06
N PHE A 600 31.61 -2.73 -39.15
CA PHE A 600 31.39 -4.18 -39.21
C PHE A 600 30.66 -4.63 -40.49
N ALA A 601 31.07 -5.79 -41.02
CA ALA A 601 30.38 -6.49 -42.10
C ALA A 601 29.55 -7.66 -41.51
N GLY A 602 28.23 -7.57 -41.62
CA GLY A 602 27.28 -8.52 -41.00
C GLY A 602 26.94 -8.09 -39.56
N ARG A 603 25.66 -7.77 -39.32
CA ARG A 603 25.16 -7.27 -38.03
C ARG A 603 24.50 -8.40 -37.25
N ASP A 604 24.82 -8.50 -35.97
CA ASP A 604 24.06 -9.37 -35.06
C ASP A 604 22.65 -8.80 -34.78
N ARG A 605 21.80 -9.56 -34.08
CA ARG A 605 20.41 -9.18 -33.80
C ARG A 605 20.27 -7.83 -33.06
N ILE A 606 21.25 -7.45 -32.24
CA ILE A 606 21.24 -6.21 -31.45
C ILE A 606 21.85 -5.06 -32.26
N GLU A 607 22.91 -5.32 -33.01
CA GLU A 607 23.52 -4.36 -33.93
C GLU A 607 22.60 -3.99 -35.10
N ALA A 608 21.62 -4.85 -35.41
CA ALA A 608 20.59 -4.61 -36.41
C ALA A 608 19.45 -3.68 -35.93
N GLN A 609 19.46 -3.22 -34.67
CA GLN A 609 18.45 -2.31 -34.14
C GLN A 609 18.54 -0.90 -34.76
N SER A 610 17.52 -0.07 -34.51
CA SER A 610 17.43 1.26 -35.11
C SER A 610 18.51 2.22 -34.58
N HIS A 611 18.83 3.25 -35.37
CA HIS A 611 19.74 4.31 -34.92
C HIS A 611 19.31 4.93 -33.58
N ASP A 612 18.01 5.19 -33.39
CA ASP A 612 17.48 5.77 -32.16
C ASP A 612 17.65 4.86 -30.95
N PHE A 613 17.61 3.53 -31.15
CA PHE A 613 17.95 2.56 -30.10
C PHE A 613 19.39 2.77 -29.61
N HIS A 614 20.35 2.85 -30.53
CA HIS A 614 21.76 3.04 -30.16
C HIS A 614 22.05 4.43 -29.58
N VAL A 615 21.29 5.46 -29.96
CA VAL A 615 21.36 6.78 -29.30
C VAL A 615 20.89 6.69 -27.85
N ARG A 616 19.78 6.00 -27.56
CA ARG A 616 19.31 5.79 -26.19
C ARG A 616 20.33 4.99 -25.35
N VAL A 617 20.92 3.95 -25.94
CA VAL A 617 21.97 3.15 -25.28
C VAL A 617 23.18 4.03 -24.92
N ARG A 618 23.68 4.86 -25.84
CA ARG A 618 24.79 5.78 -25.56
C ARG A 618 24.46 6.74 -24.41
N ASN A 619 23.29 7.37 -24.45
CA ASN A 619 22.87 8.31 -23.41
C ASN A 619 22.76 7.63 -22.04
N ALA A 620 22.24 6.40 -21.99
CA ALA A 620 22.16 5.62 -20.76
C ALA A 620 23.54 5.34 -20.15
N PHE A 621 24.55 5.01 -20.95
CA PHE A 621 25.92 4.86 -20.45
C PHE A 621 26.48 6.17 -19.87
N LEU A 622 26.23 7.31 -20.54
CA LEU A 622 26.68 8.62 -20.05
C LEU A 622 25.98 9.02 -18.75
N GLU A 623 24.69 8.71 -18.61
CA GLU A 623 23.92 8.93 -17.37
C GLU A 623 24.44 8.07 -16.21
N LEU A 624 24.73 6.79 -16.46
CA LEU A 624 25.35 5.89 -15.47
C LEU A 624 26.73 6.41 -15.03
N ALA A 625 27.56 6.86 -15.97
CA ALA A 625 28.88 7.40 -15.68
C ALA A 625 28.82 8.73 -14.89
N ALA A 626 27.85 9.59 -15.20
CA ALA A 626 27.63 10.85 -14.48
C ALA A 626 27.16 10.61 -13.02
N ALA A 627 26.46 9.51 -12.76
CA ALA A 627 25.97 9.15 -11.43
C ALA A 627 27.09 8.66 -10.49
N GLU A 628 28.15 8.04 -11.01
CA GLU A 628 29.24 7.45 -10.21
C GLU A 628 30.64 7.85 -10.74
N PRO A 629 30.98 9.15 -10.83
CA PRO A 629 32.18 9.64 -11.54
C PRO A 629 33.50 9.13 -10.96
N GLN A 630 33.51 8.63 -9.71
CA GLN A 630 34.71 8.05 -9.10
C GLN A 630 35.06 6.66 -9.65
N HIS A 631 34.05 5.94 -10.17
CA HIS A 631 34.16 4.58 -10.69
C HIS A 631 34.16 4.52 -12.22
N TYR A 632 34.08 5.66 -12.90
CA TYR A 632 34.13 5.71 -14.37
C TYR A 632 35.36 6.44 -14.89
N LEU A 633 35.85 5.96 -16.04
CA LEU A 633 36.73 6.69 -16.94
C LEU A 633 36.04 6.79 -18.29
N ILE A 634 35.55 7.97 -18.64
CA ILE A 634 34.92 8.23 -19.95
C ILE A 634 36.00 8.68 -20.92
N LEU A 635 36.08 8.04 -22.08
CA LEU A 635 37.05 8.34 -23.12
C LEU A 635 36.37 8.54 -24.47
N ASP A 636 36.77 9.58 -25.19
CA ASP A 636 36.30 9.85 -26.54
C ASP A 636 36.95 8.86 -27.52
N ALA A 637 36.18 7.87 -27.98
CA ALA A 637 36.65 6.80 -28.86
C ALA A 637 36.91 7.24 -30.31
N THR A 638 36.82 8.55 -30.62
CA THR A 638 37.30 9.13 -31.88
C THR A 638 38.80 9.47 -31.86
N GLN A 639 39.43 9.49 -30.68
CA GLN A 639 40.86 9.74 -30.50
C GLN A 639 41.72 8.58 -31.00
N ASP A 640 43.02 8.83 -31.11
CA ASP A 640 44.00 7.83 -31.51
C ASP A 640 44.07 6.68 -30.48
N ARG A 641 44.25 5.46 -30.99
CA ARG A 641 44.23 4.24 -30.18
C ARG A 641 45.30 4.26 -29.09
N GLU A 642 46.49 4.78 -29.38
CA GLU A 642 47.64 4.82 -28.47
C GLU A 642 47.43 5.89 -27.39
N GLU A 643 46.78 7.00 -27.74
CA GLU A 643 46.40 8.07 -26.80
C GLU A 643 45.37 7.59 -25.79
N LEU A 644 44.34 6.87 -26.25
CA LEU A 644 43.35 6.22 -25.38
C LEU A 644 44.02 5.22 -24.42
N ALA A 645 44.93 4.39 -24.92
CA ALA A 645 45.66 3.44 -24.10
C ALA A 645 46.51 4.14 -23.02
N ALA A 646 47.15 5.25 -23.36
CA ALA A 646 47.92 6.05 -22.40
C ALA A 646 47.04 6.62 -21.27
N GLN A 647 45.85 7.14 -21.60
CA GLN A 647 44.89 7.65 -20.62
C GLN A 647 44.38 6.55 -19.67
N ILE A 648 44.08 5.36 -20.21
CA ILE A 648 43.68 4.19 -19.41
C ILE A 648 44.80 3.80 -18.42
N ARG A 649 46.04 3.71 -18.91
CA ARG A 649 47.21 3.36 -18.08
C ARG A 649 47.42 4.37 -16.96
N ALA A 650 47.35 5.67 -17.26
CA ALA A 650 47.50 6.73 -16.27
C ALA A 650 46.45 6.63 -15.16
N ARG A 651 45.20 6.30 -15.50
CA ARG A 651 44.12 6.15 -14.51
C ARG A 651 44.28 4.90 -13.64
N LEU A 652 44.80 3.82 -14.20
CA LEU A 652 44.94 2.52 -13.53
C LEU A 652 46.21 2.38 -12.70
N GLN A 653 47.30 3.06 -13.07
CA GLN A 653 48.58 3.00 -12.36
C GLN A 653 48.48 3.18 -10.83
N PRO A 654 47.72 4.15 -10.28
CA PRO A 654 47.57 4.28 -8.83
C PRO A 654 46.68 3.21 -8.18
N MET A 655 45.94 2.42 -8.97
CA MET A 655 45.02 1.38 -8.49
C MET A 655 45.64 -0.03 -8.50
N LEU A 656 46.84 -0.19 -9.08
CA LEU A 656 47.46 -1.50 -9.19
C LEU A 656 47.89 -2.04 -7.81
N PRO A 657 47.67 -3.33 -7.53
CA PRO A 657 48.24 -3.98 -6.36
C PRO A 657 49.77 -3.86 -6.40
N LYS A 658 50.40 -3.52 -5.27
CA LYS A 658 51.86 -3.58 -5.15
C LYS A 658 52.28 -5.04 -5.30
N VAL A 659 53.07 -5.33 -6.34
CA VAL A 659 53.70 -6.63 -6.52
C VAL A 659 54.78 -6.74 -5.44
N ASN A 660 54.62 -7.68 -4.50
CA ASN A 660 55.63 -7.99 -3.49
C ASN A 660 56.75 -8.85 -4.08
#